data_AF-A0A2N5S129-F1
#
_entry.id   AF-A0A2N5S129-F1
#
_cell.length_a   1.000
_cell.length_b   1.000
_cell.length_c   1.000
_cell.angle_alpha   90.00
_cell.angle_beta   90.00
_cell.angle_gamma   90.00
#
_symmetry.space_group_name_H-M   'P 1'
#
loop_
_entity.id
_entity.type
_entity.pdbx_description
1 polymer ?
#
loop_
_entity_poly.entity_id
_entity_poly.type
_entity_poly.pdbx_seq_one_letter_code
_entity_poly.pdbx_strand_id
1 'polypeptide(L)'
;MSEQQQQQPKPKPNKSEGDGGIQFILTQPAAKPNEESIREIFHDISSEKVAIRTTALSALAILLQHHPSSLLQVPLESLLQSTTIQHVCHGLAGLSAIFMIAPHEALVIIRSDGFLARLAESVVDLLALGTSSTTTTTTTTKQNRDLNHAFSEFIALSLNHKPVREILKSDWPGCLDWLNRISISTSTTISVPARCAATLALIKLRLTNGFQENGVSLPALSHLCSIMLVAFLDTSCRPDNNTPIEGLALLSHYSSVRQILMKHSERFLKTTKALSTNQKNLITEDGSMKSDTSIAYGIATILAHLSAYKVVKTDEDRARDQLKKLAQRSATAGGGGGPPVSNEKPSGNSNDDDEDEEDIDDEVVFEWIQSSLKRNNDLMDTVGWLAKSESQQVKRTTGKVILNLVERQACRGLVLQSGGGRMLMKIIATLTVSNPNLKSTSSSSSSSEQPDPSKDSTQLTLDPSDLHIIQALAKILITTNPLLIFGPSPDSPVLLSTIKPLTCLFVDGSATLLQTFEALMALTNLSSLGDGEIAGRVAGSGRVLTRLEECMIGVRTGENQMVRRAATELICNLSTTPLVLNSFGHHHHHHHLGGQSEPSKAASHVSRLHILIALCSSDDTPTALAAGGALAILTEHSKDICQAILREEKLSASLSRIFRECIQEEEEEEVGGEGEGHKEGRIGLQFRLVSLMGNLSTARESNPQFFDTPTFLDSLNHLANTLRTRSNRGNKSQADDLIQLINLVIQSIQK
;
A
#
# COMPACT_ATOMS: atom_id res chain seq x y z
N MET A 1 -71.07 52.57 23.84
CA MET A 1 -70.01 53.50 24.23
C MET A 1 -68.69 52.74 24.21
N SER A 2 -67.90 53.06 23.19
CA SER A 2 -66.43 52.96 23.07
C SER A 2 -65.71 51.68 23.51
N GLU A 3 -65.44 50.81 22.53
CA GLU A 3 -64.30 49.88 22.51
C GLU A 3 -63.01 50.65 22.20
N GLN A 4 -61.96 50.45 23.00
CA GLN A 4 -60.58 50.85 22.68
C GLN A 4 -59.78 49.60 22.28
N GLN A 5 -59.52 49.47 20.99
CA GLN A 5 -58.50 48.58 20.43
C GLN A 5 -57.10 49.21 20.64
N GLN A 6 -56.25 48.51 21.40
CA GLN A 6 -54.82 48.78 21.46
C GLN A 6 -54.15 48.29 20.16
N GLN A 7 -53.73 49.23 19.32
CA GLN A 7 -52.85 48.98 18.18
C GLN A 7 -51.43 48.68 18.67
N GLN A 8 -50.92 47.49 18.33
CA GLN A 8 -49.50 47.17 18.40
C GLN A 8 -48.73 47.99 17.34
N PRO A 9 -47.58 48.58 17.68
CA PRO A 9 -46.73 49.27 16.72
C PRO A 9 -45.97 48.27 15.85
N LYS A 10 -46.02 48.47 14.52
CA LYS A 10 -45.19 47.77 13.52
C LYS A 10 -43.70 47.81 13.89
N PRO A 11 -42.96 46.69 13.80
CA PRO A 11 -41.50 46.74 13.85
C PRO A 11 -40.98 47.40 12.57
N LYS A 12 -40.10 48.39 12.74
CA LYS A 12 -39.26 48.96 11.68
C LYS A 12 -38.36 47.86 11.09
N PRO A 13 -38.08 47.86 9.78
CA PRO A 13 -37.11 46.92 9.21
C PRO A 13 -35.71 47.33 9.66
N ASN A 14 -35.05 46.46 10.41
CA ASN A 14 -33.60 46.54 10.59
C ASN A 14 -32.95 46.17 9.26
N LYS A 15 -32.29 47.14 8.63
CA LYS A 15 -31.32 46.90 7.57
C LYS A 15 -30.11 46.19 8.18
N SER A 16 -29.96 44.89 7.90
CA SER A 16 -28.68 44.21 7.97
C SER A 16 -28.13 44.11 6.55
N GLU A 17 -27.05 44.83 6.29
CA GLU A 17 -26.28 44.80 5.04
C GLU A 17 -25.58 43.43 4.90
N GLY A 18 -25.75 42.75 3.76
CA GLY A 18 -24.88 41.64 3.29
C GLY A 18 -25.45 40.22 3.19
N ASP A 19 -26.74 39.96 3.45
CA ASP A 19 -27.25 38.56 3.56
C ASP A 19 -28.38 38.22 2.57
N GLY A 20 -28.70 39.12 1.63
CA GLY A 20 -29.89 39.00 0.77
C GLY A 20 -29.70 38.12 -0.46
N GLY A 21 -28.55 38.24 -1.15
CA GLY A 21 -28.33 37.64 -2.46
C GLY A 21 -27.95 36.17 -2.42
N ILE A 22 -26.97 35.83 -1.58
CA ILE A 22 -26.50 34.45 -1.37
C ILE A 22 -27.61 33.61 -0.75
N GLN A 23 -28.29 34.11 0.29
CA GLN A 23 -29.38 33.38 0.93
C GLN A 23 -30.59 33.17 0.00
N PHE A 24 -30.84 34.09 -0.93
CA PHE A 24 -31.84 33.91 -1.99
C PHE A 24 -31.48 32.74 -2.91
N ILE A 25 -30.22 32.61 -3.35
CA ILE A 25 -29.76 31.50 -4.20
C ILE A 25 -29.85 30.16 -3.45
N LEU A 26 -29.52 30.15 -2.15
CA LEU A 26 -29.64 28.95 -1.31
C LEU A 26 -31.09 28.50 -1.09
N THR A 27 -32.03 29.45 -0.99
CA THR A 27 -33.44 29.16 -0.68
C THR A 27 -34.33 28.99 -1.91
N GLN A 28 -33.97 29.60 -3.04
CA GLN A 28 -34.71 29.55 -4.31
C GLN A 28 -33.80 29.21 -5.50
N PRO A 29 -33.28 27.97 -5.58
CA PRO A 29 -32.24 27.60 -6.55
C PRO A 29 -32.69 27.61 -8.02
N ALA A 30 -34.00 27.59 -8.30
CA ALA A 30 -34.55 27.64 -9.66
C ALA A 30 -34.82 29.07 -10.18
N ALA A 31 -34.78 30.08 -9.31
CA ALA A 31 -35.05 31.46 -9.67
C ALA A 31 -33.79 32.11 -10.26
N LYS A 32 -33.92 32.81 -11.40
CA LYS A 32 -32.79 33.47 -12.04
C LYS A 32 -32.17 34.52 -11.09
N PRO A 33 -30.90 34.37 -10.69
CA PRO A 33 -30.24 35.34 -9.81
C PRO A 33 -29.89 36.62 -10.58
N ASN A 34 -29.79 37.73 -9.85
CA ASN A 34 -29.26 38.99 -10.38
C ASN A 34 -27.72 38.93 -10.49
N GLU A 35 -27.14 39.78 -11.34
CA GLU A 35 -25.67 39.83 -11.50
C GLU A 35 -24.94 40.26 -10.23
N GLU A 36 -25.59 41.07 -9.39
CA GLU A 36 -25.03 41.59 -8.15
C GLU A 36 -24.85 40.49 -7.09
N SER A 37 -25.81 39.57 -6.93
CA SER A 37 -25.65 38.39 -6.06
C SER A 37 -24.55 37.46 -6.57
N ILE A 38 -24.33 37.36 -7.88
CA ILE A 38 -23.21 36.56 -8.43
C ILE A 38 -21.87 37.22 -8.09
N ARG A 39 -21.77 38.56 -8.15
CA ARG A 39 -20.56 39.27 -7.70
C ARG A 39 -20.34 39.15 -6.19
N GLU A 40 -21.41 39.18 -5.40
CA GLU A 40 -21.38 38.94 -3.95
C GLU A 40 -20.83 37.54 -3.63
N ILE A 41 -21.22 36.50 -4.38
CA ILE A 41 -20.63 35.16 -4.26
C ILE A 41 -19.10 35.20 -4.49
N PHE A 42 -18.63 35.83 -5.58
CA PHE A 42 -17.21 35.88 -5.88
C PHE A 42 -16.40 36.69 -4.85
N HIS A 43 -16.98 37.77 -4.33
CA HIS A 43 -16.43 38.50 -3.20
C HIS A 43 -16.29 37.59 -1.97
N ASP A 44 -17.36 36.90 -1.59
CA ASP A 44 -17.40 36.10 -0.37
C ASP A 44 -16.55 34.83 -0.43
N ILE A 45 -16.30 34.29 -1.63
CA ILE A 45 -15.32 33.21 -1.85
C ILE A 45 -13.90 33.65 -1.45
N SER A 46 -13.54 34.91 -1.69
CA SER A 46 -12.22 35.45 -1.33
C SER A 46 -12.07 35.81 0.16
N SER A 47 -13.13 35.63 0.94
CA SER A 47 -13.16 35.99 2.37
C SER A 47 -12.16 35.17 3.19
N GLU A 48 -11.47 35.85 4.11
CA GLU A 48 -10.62 35.21 5.13
C GLU A 48 -11.47 34.37 6.11
N LYS A 49 -12.77 34.67 6.24
CA LYS A 49 -13.69 33.93 7.13
C LYS A 49 -14.16 32.64 6.46
N VAL A 50 -13.75 31.50 7.02
CA VAL A 50 -14.08 30.15 6.52
C VAL A 50 -15.60 29.92 6.37
N ALA A 51 -16.41 30.40 7.33
CA ALA A 51 -17.86 30.25 7.28
C ALA A 51 -18.47 30.94 6.05
N ILE A 52 -18.11 32.20 5.81
CA ILE A 52 -18.57 32.98 4.64
C ILE A 52 -18.17 32.29 3.34
N ARG A 53 -16.88 31.90 3.24
CA ARG A 53 -16.36 31.20 2.06
C ARG A 53 -17.09 29.89 1.78
N THR A 54 -17.40 29.12 2.81
CA THR A 54 -18.09 27.83 2.68
C THR A 54 -19.54 28.01 2.20
N THR A 55 -20.23 29.01 2.74
CA THR A 55 -21.59 29.39 2.31
C THR A 55 -21.58 29.84 0.85
N ALA A 56 -20.63 30.70 0.46
CA ALA A 56 -20.50 31.19 -0.91
C ALA A 56 -20.15 30.06 -1.91
N LEU A 57 -19.25 29.14 -1.54
CA LEU A 57 -18.96 27.95 -2.35
C LEU A 57 -20.18 27.04 -2.52
N SER A 58 -20.99 26.89 -1.48
CA SER A 58 -22.24 26.12 -1.54
C SER A 58 -23.25 26.78 -2.46
N ALA A 59 -23.39 28.10 -2.38
CA ALA A 59 -24.23 28.87 -3.28
C ALA A 59 -23.76 28.79 -4.74
N LEU A 60 -22.44 28.87 -4.99
CA LEU A 60 -21.85 28.70 -6.32
C LEU A 60 -22.12 27.30 -6.90
N ALA A 61 -22.00 26.25 -6.08
CA ALA A 61 -22.29 24.87 -6.51
C ALA A 61 -23.76 24.69 -6.89
N ILE A 62 -24.68 25.23 -6.10
CA ILE A 62 -26.12 25.22 -6.38
C ILE A 62 -26.43 26.00 -7.66
N LEU A 63 -25.80 27.16 -7.84
CA LEU A 63 -25.95 28.01 -9.01
C LEU A 63 -25.54 27.27 -10.29
N LEU A 64 -24.36 26.63 -10.29
CA LEU A 64 -23.85 25.82 -11.41
C LEU A 64 -24.71 24.58 -11.70
N GLN A 65 -25.43 24.06 -10.72
CA GLN A 65 -26.32 22.91 -10.89
C GLN A 65 -27.65 23.28 -11.59
N HIS A 66 -28.17 24.48 -11.36
CA HIS A 66 -29.53 24.87 -11.81
C HIS A 66 -29.54 25.82 -13.01
N HIS A 67 -28.39 26.43 -13.34
CA HIS A 67 -28.31 27.50 -14.32
C HIS A 67 -27.12 27.31 -15.28
N PRO A 68 -27.21 27.77 -16.54
CA PRO A 68 -26.11 27.69 -17.48
C PRO A 68 -24.94 28.61 -17.07
N SER A 69 -23.71 28.14 -17.30
CA SER A 69 -22.47 28.86 -16.98
C SER A 69 -22.32 30.21 -17.71
N SER A 70 -23.05 30.42 -18.81
CA SER A 70 -23.10 31.71 -19.51
C SER A 70 -23.58 32.86 -18.62
N LEU A 71 -24.35 32.58 -17.56
CA LEU A 71 -24.78 33.59 -16.59
C LEU A 71 -23.64 34.06 -15.68
N LEU A 72 -22.58 33.28 -15.55
CA LEU A 72 -21.40 33.64 -14.76
C LEU A 72 -20.40 34.49 -15.55
N GLN A 73 -20.43 34.40 -16.88
CA GLN A 73 -19.42 35.00 -17.75
C GLN A 73 -19.36 36.53 -17.60
N VAL A 74 -20.51 37.22 -17.73
CA VAL A 74 -20.56 38.69 -17.66
C VAL A 74 -20.14 39.24 -16.29
N PRO A 75 -20.68 38.75 -15.15
CA PRO A 75 -20.22 39.18 -13.83
C PRO A 75 -18.73 38.91 -13.59
N LEU A 76 -18.22 37.78 -14.07
CA LEU A 76 -16.83 37.37 -13.89
C LEU A 76 -15.87 38.23 -14.72
N GLU A 77 -16.14 38.42 -16.02
CA GLU A 77 -15.33 39.26 -16.90
C GLU A 77 -15.30 40.71 -16.41
N SER A 78 -16.43 41.22 -15.90
CA SER A 78 -16.53 42.55 -15.30
C SER A 78 -15.61 42.73 -14.09
N LEU A 79 -15.36 41.67 -13.31
CA LEU A 79 -14.44 41.71 -12.16
C LEU A 79 -12.99 41.57 -12.61
N LEU A 80 -12.71 40.65 -13.54
CA LEU A 80 -11.36 40.37 -14.05
C LEU A 80 -10.75 41.52 -14.87
N GLN A 81 -11.59 42.31 -15.55
CA GLN A 81 -11.18 43.49 -16.32
C GLN A 81 -11.28 44.80 -15.51
N SER A 82 -11.51 44.72 -14.19
CA SER A 82 -11.60 45.91 -13.34
C SER A 82 -10.26 46.58 -13.16
N THR A 83 -10.25 47.92 -13.08
CA THR A 83 -9.05 48.71 -12.72
C THR A 83 -8.72 48.63 -11.23
N THR A 84 -9.53 47.92 -10.44
CA THR A 84 -9.35 47.77 -8.99
C THR A 84 -8.80 46.38 -8.68
N ILE A 85 -7.60 46.33 -8.10
CA ILE A 85 -6.90 45.07 -7.74
C ILE A 85 -7.81 44.10 -6.96
N GLN A 86 -8.55 44.61 -5.98
CA GLN A 86 -9.41 43.78 -5.14
C GLN A 86 -10.53 43.08 -5.95
N HIS A 87 -11.13 43.77 -6.92
CA HIS A 87 -12.13 43.15 -7.80
C HIS A 87 -11.53 42.04 -8.66
N VAL A 88 -10.31 42.24 -9.18
CA VAL A 88 -9.59 41.21 -9.94
C VAL A 88 -9.30 40.00 -9.06
N CYS A 89 -8.85 40.20 -7.81
CA CYS A 89 -8.68 39.11 -6.85
C CYS A 89 -9.97 38.33 -6.60
N HIS A 90 -11.12 39.00 -6.44
CA HIS A 90 -12.42 38.34 -6.29
C HIS A 90 -12.80 37.54 -7.54
N GLY A 91 -12.55 38.10 -8.74
CA GLY A 91 -12.75 37.42 -10.01
C GLY A 91 -11.89 36.16 -10.14
N LEU A 92 -10.60 36.24 -9.79
CA LEU A 92 -9.67 35.10 -9.82
C LEU A 92 -10.07 34.01 -8.82
N ALA A 93 -10.52 34.40 -7.62
CA ALA A 93 -11.03 33.47 -6.61
C ALA A 93 -12.30 32.77 -7.11
N GLY A 94 -13.23 33.53 -7.72
CA GLY A 94 -14.43 33.01 -8.36
C GLY A 94 -14.13 32.00 -9.48
N LEU A 95 -13.23 32.35 -10.40
CA LEU A 95 -12.83 31.46 -11.49
C LEU A 95 -12.12 30.20 -10.98
N SER A 96 -11.28 30.32 -9.96
CA SER A 96 -10.65 29.17 -9.29
C SER A 96 -11.68 28.25 -8.64
N ALA A 97 -12.72 28.81 -8.00
CA ALA A 97 -13.81 28.04 -7.42
C ALA A 97 -14.65 27.32 -8.49
N ILE A 98 -14.93 27.96 -9.63
CA ILE A 98 -15.60 27.31 -10.77
C ILE A 98 -14.76 26.13 -11.27
N PHE A 99 -13.43 26.27 -11.38
CA PHE A 99 -12.57 25.15 -11.75
C PHE A 99 -12.65 23.96 -10.78
N MET A 100 -12.70 24.23 -9.47
CA MET A 100 -12.81 23.18 -8.45
C MET A 100 -14.16 22.46 -8.46
N ILE A 101 -15.26 23.17 -8.78
CA ILE A 101 -16.62 22.63 -8.73
C ILE A 101 -17.05 22.05 -10.09
N ALA A 102 -16.82 22.79 -11.18
CA ALA A 102 -17.28 22.49 -12.53
C ALA A 102 -16.19 22.83 -13.57
N PRO A 103 -15.13 22.00 -13.70
CA PRO A 103 -13.98 22.30 -14.55
C PRO A 103 -14.34 22.41 -16.05
N HIS A 104 -15.34 21.67 -16.51
CA HIS A 104 -15.82 21.79 -17.88
C HIS A 104 -16.40 23.18 -18.19
N GLU A 105 -17.13 23.77 -17.24
CA GLU A 105 -17.70 25.11 -17.39
C GLU A 105 -16.63 26.20 -17.33
N ALA A 106 -15.64 26.06 -16.43
CA ALA A 106 -14.48 26.94 -16.40
C ALA A 106 -13.71 26.94 -17.73
N LEU A 107 -13.57 25.77 -18.36
CA LEU A 107 -12.91 25.64 -19.67
C LEU A 107 -13.68 26.34 -20.79
N VAL A 108 -15.01 26.38 -20.75
CA VAL A 108 -15.81 27.13 -21.74
C VAL A 108 -15.49 28.62 -21.66
N ILE A 109 -15.39 29.16 -20.44
CA ILE A 109 -15.07 30.58 -20.21
C ILE A 109 -13.66 30.91 -20.77
N ILE A 110 -12.67 30.07 -20.43
CA ILE A 110 -11.25 30.31 -20.76
C ILE A 110 -10.93 30.08 -22.25
N ARG A 111 -11.70 29.24 -22.95
CA ARG A 111 -11.56 29.02 -24.39
C ARG A 111 -11.99 30.20 -25.26
N SER A 112 -12.55 31.25 -24.66
CA SER A 112 -12.82 32.49 -25.38
C SER A 112 -11.50 33.05 -25.93
N ASP A 113 -11.46 33.39 -27.22
CA ASP A 113 -10.22 33.80 -27.90
C ASP A 113 -9.46 34.89 -27.11
N GLY A 114 -8.19 34.60 -26.81
CA GLY A 114 -7.28 35.51 -26.12
C GLY A 114 -7.69 35.86 -24.68
N PHE A 115 -8.53 35.06 -24.02
CA PHE A 115 -8.97 35.31 -22.65
C PHE A 115 -7.78 35.38 -21.68
N LEU A 116 -6.90 34.36 -21.69
CA LEU A 116 -5.74 34.31 -20.78
C LEU A 116 -4.72 35.42 -21.09
N ALA A 117 -4.52 35.75 -22.37
CA ALA A 117 -3.65 36.83 -22.80
C ALA A 117 -4.11 38.18 -22.21
N ARG A 118 -5.39 38.51 -22.39
CA ARG A 118 -6.00 39.74 -21.87
C ARG A 118 -5.99 39.81 -20.35
N LEU A 119 -6.26 38.69 -19.69
CA LEU A 119 -6.19 38.61 -18.23
C LEU A 119 -4.76 38.85 -17.73
N ALA A 120 -3.77 38.23 -18.36
CA ALA A 120 -2.36 38.41 -18.01
C ALA A 120 -1.90 39.86 -18.23
N GLU A 121 -2.26 40.49 -19.35
CA GLU A 121 -1.96 41.90 -19.64
C GLU A 121 -2.59 42.83 -18.59
N SER A 122 -3.87 42.64 -18.27
CA SER A 122 -4.57 43.38 -17.20
C SER A 122 -3.85 43.29 -15.86
N VAL A 123 -3.42 42.08 -15.46
CA VAL A 123 -2.68 41.88 -14.20
C VAL A 123 -1.31 42.55 -14.23
N VAL A 124 -0.57 42.44 -15.34
CA VAL A 124 0.74 43.08 -15.48
C VAL A 124 0.63 44.61 -15.42
N ASP A 125 -0.37 45.19 -16.09
CA ASP A 125 -0.63 46.63 -16.08
C ASP A 125 -0.99 47.14 -14.69
N LEU A 126 -1.88 46.45 -13.97
CA LEU A 126 -2.24 46.80 -12.60
C LEU A 126 -1.04 46.78 -11.65
N LEU A 127 -0.15 45.80 -11.81
CA LEU A 127 1.07 45.71 -11.02
C LEU A 127 2.06 46.83 -11.37
N ALA A 128 2.16 47.24 -12.63
CA ALA A 128 3.02 48.34 -13.09
C ALA A 128 2.53 49.73 -12.64
N LEU A 129 1.21 49.94 -12.61
CA LEU A 129 0.60 51.17 -12.09
C LEU A 129 0.88 51.36 -10.59
N GLY A 130 0.96 50.25 -9.83
CA GLY A 130 1.28 50.27 -8.39
C GLY A 130 2.75 50.57 -8.04
N THR A 131 3.69 50.44 -8.98
CA THR A 131 5.14 50.66 -8.75
C THR A 131 5.63 52.04 -9.16
N SER A 132 4.81 52.81 -9.89
CA SER A 132 5.18 54.09 -10.50
C SER A 132 5.04 55.32 -9.58
N SER A 133 4.46 55.15 -8.38
CA SER A 133 4.29 56.22 -7.39
C SER A 133 5.50 56.30 -6.45
N THR A 134 6.15 57.46 -6.38
CA THR A 134 7.26 57.77 -5.45
C THR A 134 6.90 57.70 -3.96
N THR A 135 5.66 57.35 -3.63
CA THR A 135 5.14 57.12 -2.28
C THR A 135 4.36 55.80 -2.25
N THR A 136 5.07 54.68 -2.13
CA THR A 136 4.44 53.36 -1.94
C THR A 136 3.84 53.28 -0.54
N THR A 137 2.51 53.23 -0.43
CA THR A 137 1.84 53.02 0.86
C THR A 137 1.86 51.54 1.26
N THR A 138 1.74 51.25 2.56
CA THR A 138 1.59 49.87 3.09
C THR A 138 0.40 49.15 2.43
N THR A 139 -0.68 49.88 2.14
CA THR A 139 -1.89 49.38 1.46
C THR A 139 -1.62 48.95 0.02
N THR A 140 -0.91 49.77 -0.78
CA THR A 140 -0.56 49.43 -2.17
C THR A 140 0.36 48.20 -2.23
N THR A 141 1.29 48.08 -1.28
CA THR A 141 2.17 46.91 -1.17
C THR A 141 1.38 45.65 -0.86
N LYS A 142 0.39 45.73 0.05
CA LYS A 142 -0.51 44.60 0.37
C LYS A 142 -1.32 44.17 -0.86
N GLN A 143 -1.96 45.11 -1.55
CA GLN A 143 -2.76 44.81 -2.74
C GLN A 143 -1.94 44.11 -3.85
N ASN A 144 -0.70 44.58 -4.10
CA ASN A 144 0.19 43.93 -5.05
C ASN A 144 0.58 42.50 -4.62
N ARG A 145 0.75 42.26 -3.31
CA ARG A 145 1.02 40.91 -2.78
C ARG A 145 -0.16 39.97 -2.99
N ASP A 146 -1.37 40.47 -2.74
CA ASP A 146 -2.61 39.71 -2.87
C ASP A 146 -2.87 39.35 -4.33
N LEU A 147 -2.67 40.30 -5.27
CA LEU A 147 -2.84 40.07 -6.70
C LEU A 147 -1.84 39.05 -7.25
N ASN A 148 -0.55 39.20 -6.93
CA ASN A 148 0.49 38.25 -7.34
C ASN A 148 0.18 36.84 -6.83
N HIS A 149 -0.33 36.73 -5.59
CA HIS A 149 -0.71 35.45 -5.02
C HIS A 149 -1.92 34.84 -5.73
N ALA A 150 -3.03 35.58 -5.84
CA ALA A 150 -4.28 35.11 -6.43
C ALA A 150 -4.07 34.68 -7.89
N PHE A 151 -3.30 35.44 -8.66
CA PHE A 151 -3.04 35.12 -10.06
C PHE A 151 -2.12 33.89 -10.19
N SER A 152 -1.04 33.81 -9.41
CA SER A 152 -0.16 32.63 -9.43
C SER A 152 -0.88 31.35 -9.00
N GLU A 153 -1.75 31.45 -7.99
CA GLU A 153 -2.55 30.33 -7.49
C GLU A 153 -3.56 29.86 -8.53
N PHE A 154 -4.27 30.79 -9.18
CA PHE A 154 -5.17 30.48 -10.28
C PHE A 154 -4.46 29.73 -11.42
N ILE A 155 -3.28 30.19 -11.83
CA ILE A 155 -2.48 29.50 -12.86
C ILE A 155 -2.09 28.10 -12.39
N ALA A 156 -1.55 27.96 -11.18
CA ALA A 156 -1.16 26.65 -10.63
C ALA A 156 -2.34 25.66 -10.51
N LEU A 157 -3.54 26.16 -10.22
CA LEU A 157 -4.76 25.37 -10.09
C LEU A 157 -5.31 24.96 -11.46
N SER A 158 -5.42 25.90 -12.40
CA SER A 158 -5.96 25.66 -13.75
C SER A 158 -5.09 24.68 -14.55
N LEU A 159 -3.77 24.66 -14.30
CA LEU A 159 -2.83 23.70 -14.86
C LEU A 159 -3.11 22.24 -14.49
N ASN A 160 -3.96 21.94 -13.50
CA ASN A 160 -4.42 20.57 -13.25
C ASN A 160 -5.15 19.99 -14.49
N HIS A 161 -5.76 20.85 -15.31
CA HIS A 161 -6.50 20.44 -16.50
C HIS A 161 -5.65 20.49 -17.77
N LYS A 162 -5.54 19.36 -18.48
CA LYS A 162 -4.74 19.24 -19.71
C LYS A 162 -5.03 20.32 -20.77
N PRO A 163 -6.30 20.69 -21.06
CA PRO A 163 -6.59 21.71 -22.09
C PRO A 163 -6.00 23.08 -21.79
N VAL A 164 -5.89 23.48 -20.51
CA VAL A 164 -5.35 24.79 -20.13
C VAL A 164 -3.87 24.90 -20.49
N ARG A 165 -3.13 23.79 -20.44
CA ARG A 165 -1.69 23.75 -20.76
C ARG A 165 -1.43 24.08 -22.23
N GLU A 166 -2.30 23.60 -23.12
CA GLU A 166 -2.24 23.93 -24.55
C GLU A 166 -2.66 25.39 -24.81
N ILE A 167 -3.72 25.86 -24.16
CA ILE A 167 -4.19 27.25 -24.29
C ILE A 167 -3.12 28.23 -23.80
N LEU A 168 -2.43 27.95 -22.69
CA LEU A 168 -1.34 28.79 -22.21
C LEU A 168 -0.20 28.90 -23.24
N LYS A 169 0.12 27.80 -23.92
CA LYS A 169 1.17 27.76 -24.95
C LYS A 169 0.80 28.61 -26.18
N SER A 170 -0.48 28.64 -26.57
CA SER A 170 -0.95 29.43 -27.71
C SER A 170 -1.20 30.89 -27.37
N ASP A 171 -1.84 31.15 -26.23
CA ASP A 171 -2.44 32.44 -25.93
C ASP A 171 -1.53 33.34 -25.07
N TRP A 172 -0.60 32.78 -24.29
CA TRP A 172 0.27 33.56 -23.39
C TRP A 172 1.75 33.13 -23.44
N PRO A 173 2.47 33.47 -24.52
CA PRO A 173 3.88 33.07 -24.72
C PRO A 173 4.90 33.75 -23.77
N GLY A 174 4.45 34.57 -22.82
CA GLY A 174 5.28 35.17 -21.76
C GLY A 174 5.05 34.54 -20.38
N CYS A 175 4.34 33.41 -20.33
CA CYS A 175 3.94 32.76 -19.09
C CYS A 175 5.15 32.24 -18.30
N LEU A 176 6.13 31.58 -18.96
CA LEU A 176 7.29 31.04 -18.24
C LEU A 176 8.16 32.15 -17.68
N ASP A 177 8.42 33.21 -18.44
CA ASP A 177 9.21 34.35 -17.94
C ASP A 177 8.53 34.98 -16.72
N TRP A 178 7.21 35.21 -16.79
CA TRP A 178 6.46 35.77 -15.68
C TRP A 178 6.53 34.86 -14.44
N LEU A 179 6.23 33.57 -14.59
CA LEU A 179 6.29 32.61 -13.49
C LEU A 179 7.69 32.48 -12.88
N ASN A 180 8.73 32.48 -13.72
CA ASN A 180 10.11 32.43 -13.27
C ASN A 180 10.50 33.69 -12.48
N ARG A 181 10.12 34.87 -12.97
CA ARG A 181 10.34 36.13 -12.24
C ARG A 181 9.64 36.16 -10.90
N ILE A 182 8.40 35.69 -10.80
CA ILE A 182 7.67 35.64 -9.53
C ILE A 182 8.32 34.63 -8.56
N SER A 183 8.71 33.44 -9.02
CA SER A 183 9.24 32.38 -8.13
C SER A 183 10.55 32.78 -7.43
N ILE A 184 11.47 33.44 -8.16
CA ILE A 184 12.79 33.85 -7.65
C ILE A 184 12.79 35.23 -6.97
N SER A 185 11.71 36.00 -7.08
CA SER A 185 11.70 37.38 -6.58
C SER A 185 11.87 37.47 -5.07
N THR A 186 12.68 38.43 -4.64
CA THR A 186 12.86 38.82 -3.23
C THR A 186 12.18 40.15 -2.91
N SER A 187 11.33 40.67 -3.82
CA SER A 187 10.61 41.92 -3.62
C SER A 187 9.62 41.85 -2.46
N THR A 188 9.46 42.94 -1.71
CA THR A 188 8.44 43.06 -0.66
C THR A 188 7.01 43.00 -1.22
N THR A 189 6.82 43.32 -2.50
CA THR A 189 5.54 43.23 -3.22
C THR A 189 5.13 41.81 -3.58
N ILE A 190 6.01 40.82 -3.42
CA ILE A 190 5.73 39.41 -3.72
C ILE A 190 5.75 38.61 -2.41
N SER A 191 4.67 37.89 -2.15
CA SER A 191 4.51 37.10 -0.94
C SER A 191 5.15 35.71 -1.09
N VAL A 192 5.51 35.07 0.03
CA VAL A 192 5.98 33.66 0.00
C VAL A 192 4.92 32.74 -0.63
N PRO A 193 3.61 32.86 -0.32
CA PRO A 193 2.57 32.13 -1.04
C PRO A 193 2.57 32.35 -2.56
N ALA A 194 2.76 33.59 -3.05
CA ALA A 194 2.86 33.86 -4.48
C ALA A 194 4.05 33.14 -5.12
N ARG A 195 5.22 33.17 -4.48
CA ARG A 195 6.42 32.45 -4.94
C ARG A 195 6.16 30.94 -5.02
N CYS A 196 5.54 30.37 -3.99
CA CYS A 196 5.20 28.95 -3.97
C CYS A 196 4.20 28.61 -5.07
N ALA A 197 3.15 29.40 -5.27
CA ALA A 197 2.16 29.16 -6.31
C ALA A 197 2.77 29.22 -7.72
N ALA A 198 3.62 30.23 -7.99
CA ALA A 198 4.35 30.32 -9.25
C ALA A 198 5.30 29.13 -9.45
N THR A 199 6.01 28.72 -8.39
CA THR A 199 6.87 27.53 -8.42
C THR A 199 6.06 26.26 -8.68
N LEU A 200 4.87 26.11 -8.09
CA LEU A 200 3.98 24.97 -8.33
C LEU A 200 3.50 24.93 -9.79
N ALA A 201 3.15 26.08 -10.37
CA ALA A 201 2.82 26.17 -11.79
C ALA A 201 4.00 25.72 -12.68
N LEU A 202 5.22 26.17 -12.39
CA LEU A 202 6.44 25.73 -13.10
C LEU A 202 6.67 24.22 -12.98
N ILE A 203 6.47 23.64 -11.79
CA ILE A 203 6.55 22.18 -11.58
C ILE A 203 5.51 21.47 -12.47
N LYS A 204 4.26 21.91 -12.47
CA LYS A 204 3.18 21.30 -13.26
C LYS A 204 3.40 21.41 -14.78
N LEU A 205 3.95 22.54 -15.24
CA LEU A 205 4.34 22.74 -16.64
C LEU A 205 5.49 21.81 -17.03
N ARG A 206 6.51 21.67 -16.17
CA ARG A 206 7.63 20.74 -16.40
C ARG A 206 7.18 19.28 -16.50
N LEU A 207 6.20 18.87 -15.69
CA LEU A 207 5.59 17.54 -15.76
C LEU A 207 4.78 17.29 -17.05
N THR A 208 4.56 18.33 -17.86
CA THR A 208 3.82 18.24 -19.13
C THR A 208 4.83 18.15 -20.27
N ASN A 209 5.03 16.96 -20.82
CA ASN A 209 5.92 16.74 -21.96
C ASN A 209 5.59 17.71 -23.11
N GLY A 210 6.52 18.60 -23.49
CA GLY A 210 6.40 19.45 -24.68
C GLY A 210 6.00 20.92 -24.46
N PHE A 211 5.94 21.41 -23.21
CA PHE A 211 5.83 22.86 -22.96
C PHE A 211 7.21 23.52 -23.07
N GLN A 212 7.49 24.11 -24.24
CA GLN A 212 8.68 24.93 -24.50
C GLN A 212 8.22 26.27 -25.08
N GLU A 213 8.61 27.37 -24.44
CA GLU A 213 8.56 28.71 -25.05
C GLU A 213 9.90 28.98 -25.72
N ASN A 214 9.89 29.65 -26.87
CA ASN A 214 11.11 29.93 -27.63
C ASN A 214 12.08 30.80 -26.81
N GLY A 215 13.21 30.23 -26.39
CA GLY A 215 14.29 30.96 -25.72
C GLY A 215 14.22 31.01 -24.18
N VAL A 216 13.26 30.34 -23.53
CA VAL A 216 13.16 30.28 -22.06
C VAL A 216 13.22 28.82 -21.59
N SER A 217 14.28 28.46 -20.87
CA SER A 217 14.43 27.14 -20.25
C SER A 217 13.69 27.07 -18.92
N LEU A 218 13.01 25.95 -18.65
CA LEU A 218 12.41 25.67 -17.34
C LEU A 218 13.51 25.58 -16.25
N PRO A 219 13.25 26.08 -15.02
CA PRO A 219 14.22 25.96 -13.93
C PRO A 219 14.55 24.51 -13.57
N ALA A 220 15.75 24.29 -13.05
CA ALA A 220 16.22 22.99 -12.57
C ALA A 220 15.38 22.46 -11.40
N LEU A 221 15.21 21.13 -11.32
CA LEU A 221 14.43 20.47 -10.25
C LEU A 221 14.98 20.79 -8.85
N SER A 222 16.30 20.85 -8.71
CA SER A 222 16.98 21.22 -7.45
C SER A 222 16.61 22.62 -6.97
N HIS A 223 16.48 23.57 -7.90
CA HIS A 223 16.08 24.94 -7.61
C HIS A 223 14.62 25.04 -7.17
N LEU A 224 13.71 24.40 -7.92
CA LEU A 224 12.28 24.34 -7.58
C LEU A 224 12.06 23.66 -6.21
N CYS A 225 12.78 22.56 -5.94
CA CYS A 225 12.77 21.88 -4.65
C CYS A 225 13.25 22.81 -3.53
N SER A 226 14.33 23.57 -3.75
CA SER A 226 14.87 24.49 -2.73
C SER A 226 13.88 25.57 -2.34
N ILE A 227 13.15 26.17 -3.30
CA ILE A 227 12.14 27.20 -3.00
C ILE A 227 11.02 26.60 -2.13
N MET A 228 10.48 25.45 -2.53
CA MET A 228 9.40 24.78 -1.78
C MET A 228 9.87 24.32 -0.39
N LEU A 229 11.08 23.79 -0.29
CA LEU A 229 11.64 23.34 0.99
C LEU A 229 11.87 24.51 1.94
N VAL A 230 12.43 25.64 1.48
CA VAL A 230 12.62 26.83 2.33
C VAL A 230 11.28 27.37 2.82
N ALA A 231 10.28 27.48 1.94
CA ALA A 231 8.93 27.89 2.32
C ALA A 231 8.27 26.89 3.29
N PHE A 232 8.53 25.60 3.13
CA PHE A 232 8.10 24.57 4.08
C PHE A 232 8.87 24.63 5.40
N LEU A 233 10.09 25.13 5.47
CA LEU A 233 10.81 25.19 6.75
C LEU A 233 10.51 26.47 7.53
N ASP A 234 10.04 27.52 6.85
CA ASP A 234 9.63 28.78 7.48
C ASP A 234 8.29 28.63 8.23
N THR A 235 8.36 28.68 9.57
CA THR A 235 7.19 28.60 10.45
C THR A 235 6.39 29.90 10.54
N SER A 236 6.94 31.03 10.07
CA SER A 236 6.31 32.35 10.21
C SER A 236 5.19 32.62 9.19
N CYS A 237 5.08 31.80 8.14
CA CYS A 237 4.18 32.03 7.00
C CYS A 237 2.91 31.13 6.99
N ARG A 238 2.46 30.59 8.13
CA ARG A 238 1.65 29.35 8.15
C ARG A 238 0.37 29.36 8.99
N PRO A 239 -0.76 29.76 8.37
CA PRO A 239 -2.03 29.12 8.71
C PRO A 239 -2.59 28.22 7.60
N ASP A 240 -2.47 28.57 6.30
CA ASP A 240 -3.31 27.93 5.26
C ASP A 240 -2.60 27.52 3.94
N ASN A 241 -1.29 27.74 3.78
CA ASN A 241 -0.60 27.47 2.51
C ASN A 241 -0.03 26.04 2.40
N ASN A 242 -0.77 25.15 1.73
CA ASN A 242 -0.37 23.75 1.47
C ASN A 242 0.49 23.57 0.21
N THR A 243 0.65 24.62 -0.60
CA THR A 243 1.39 24.62 -1.87
C THR A 243 2.80 24.04 -1.77
N PRO A 244 3.62 24.36 -0.72
CA PRO A 244 4.95 23.77 -0.60
C PRO A 244 4.93 22.25 -0.50
N ILE A 245 3.94 21.69 0.21
CA ILE A 245 3.82 20.25 0.41
C ILE A 245 3.41 19.56 -0.90
N GLU A 246 2.43 20.13 -1.63
CA GLU A 246 2.03 19.62 -2.95
C GLU A 246 3.22 19.63 -3.93
N GLY A 247 3.94 20.75 -3.99
CA GLY A 247 5.12 20.88 -4.84
C GLY A 247 6.21 19.87 -4.51
N LEU A 248 6.54 19.70 -3.23
CA LEU A 248 7.52 18.70 -2.78
C LEU A 248 7.04 17.27 -3.05
N ALA A 249 5.76 16.97 -2.89
CA ALA A 249 5.20 15.66 -3.20
C ALA A 249 5.35 15.33 -4.69
N LEU A 250 5.04 16.26 -5.59
CA LEU A 250 5.22 16.10 -7.03
C LEU A 250 6.69 15.93 -7.42
N LEU A 251 7.60 16.69 -6.81
CA LEU A 251 9.03 16.63 -7.10
C LEU A 251 9.72 15.41 -6.48
N SER A 252 9.22 14.89 -5.36
CA SER A 252 9.87 13.79 -4.62
C SER A 252 9.95 12.47 -5.37
N HIS A 253 9.33 12.34 -6.55
CA HIS A 253 9.51 11.18 -7.42
C HIS A 253 10.90 11.13 -8.06
N TYR A 254 11.54 12.28 -8.29
CA TYR A 254 12.86 12.38 -8.95
C TYR A 254 14.02 12.06 -8.00
N SER A 255 15.02 11.33 -8.50
CA SER A 255 16.18 10.86 -7.71
C SER A 255 16.99 12.01 -7.11
N SER A 256 17.33 13.04 -7.89
CA SER A 256 18.04 14.23 -7.41
C SER A 256 17.29 14.95 -6.28
N VAL A 257 15.97 15.10 -6.40
CA VAL A 257 15.12 15.71 -5.37
C VAL A 257 15.07 14.86 -4.11
N ARG A 258 14.93 13.54 -4.25
CA ARG A 258 14.94 12.61 -3.11
C ARG A 258 16.22 12.76 -2.29
N GLN A 259 17.39 12.86 -2.92
CA GLN A 259 18.66 13.08 -2.22
C GLN A 259 18.69 14.40 -1.44
N ILE A 260 18.19 15.50 -2.04
CA ILE A 260 18.07 16.81 -1.37
C ILE A 260 17.18 16.69 -0.12
N LEU A 261 16.01 16.06 -0.26
CA LEU A 261 15.05 15.88 0.83
C LEU A 261 15.59 14.94 1.92
N MET A 262 16.31 13.88 1.57
CA MET A 262 17.00 13.00 2.52
C MET A 262 18.03 13.75 3.34
N LYS A 263 18.85 14.60 2.70
CA LYS A 263 19.85 15.45 3.36
C LYS A 263 19.23 16.45 4.35
N HIS A 264 18.03 16.95 4.04
CA HIS A 264 17.30 17.90 4.88
C HIS A 264 16.20 17.26 5.75
N SER A 265 16.16 15.91 5.83
CA SER A 265 15.04 15.18 6.43
C SER A 265 14.82 15.50 7.91
N GLU A 266 15.89 15.80 8.65
CA GLU A 266 15.78 16.13 10.07
C GLU A 266 14.95 17.39 10.30
N ARG A 267 15.24 18.47 9.56
CA ARG A 267 14.47 19.72 9.66
C ARG A 267 13.05 19.50 9.15
N PHE A 268 12.91 18.77 8.04
CA PHE A 268 11.61 18.44 7.46
C PHE A 268 10.69 17.70 8.45
N LEU A 269 11.20 16.66 9.12
CA LEU A 269 10.46 15.86 10.09
C LEU A 269 10.13 16.65 11.36
N LYS A 270 11.06 17.46 11.88
CA LYS A 270 10.78 18.35 13.02
C LYS A 270 9.67 19.36 12.71
N THR A 271 9.71 19.96 11.52
CA THR A 271 8.69 20.89 11.07
C THR A 271 7.33 20.19 10.88
N THR A 272 7.32 18.98 10.34
CA THR A 272 6.11 18.15 10.21
C THR A 272 5.50 17.82 11.57
N LYS A 273 6.34 17.49 12.56
CA LYS A 273 5.90 17.21 13.93
C LYS A 273 5.30 18.45 14.58
N ALA A 274 5.90 19.62 14.42
CA ALA A 274 5.36 20.88 14.92
C ALA A 274 3.98 21.19 14.33
N LEU A 275 3.76 20.87 13.04
CA LEU A 275 2.46 20.99 12.39
C LEU A 275 1.42 20.08 13.06
N SER A 276 1.76 18.81 13.28
CA SER A 276 0.89 17.84 13.95
C SER A 276 0.53 18.24 15.40
N THR A 277 1.45 18.86 16.15
CA THR A 277 1.21 19.26 17.55
C THR A 277 0.39 20.53 17.68
N ASN A 278 0.64 21.53 16.85
CA ASN A 278 -0.07 22.82 16.91
C ASN A 278 -1.55 22.67 16.54
N GLN A 279 -1.88 21.69 15.70
CA GLN A 279 -3.25 21.39 15.26
C GLN A 279 -4.12 20.75 16.35
N LYS A 280 -3.56 20.08 17.37
CA LYS A 280 -4.35 19.53 18.50
C LYS A 280 -4.97 20.61 19.38
N ASN A 281 -4.47 21.85 19.29
CA ASN A 281 -4.96 23.00 20.07
C ASN A 281 -6.00 23.84 19.30
N LEU A 282 -6.34 23.48 18.06
CA LEU A 282 -7.28 24.19 17.18
C LEU A 282 -8.60 23.42 17.02
N ILE A 283 -9.19 23.01 18.14
CA ILE A 283 -10.62 22.65 18.15
C ILE A 283 -11.39 23.97 18.03
N THR A 284 -11.82 24.33 16.83
CA THR A 284 -12.85 25.36 16.65
C THR A 284 -14.20 24.81 17.10
N GLU A 285 -15.02 25.66 17.73
CA GLU A 285 -16.34 25.34 18.31
C GLU A 285 -17.34 24.70 17.32
N ASP A 286 -17.06 24.71 16.01
CA ASP A 286 -17.95 24.26 14.93
C ASP A 286 -17.60 22.89 14.30
N GLY A 287 -16.67 22.11 14.88
CA GLY A 287 -16.51 20.69 14.55
C GLY A 287 -16.06 20.33 13.11
N SER A 288 -15.62 21.28 12.29
CA SER A 288 -15.15 21.04 10.92
C SER A 288 -13.62 20.83 10.84
N MET A 289 -13.17 19.58 10.68
CA MET A 289 -11.79 19.23 10.28
C MET A 289 -11.73 18.94 8.78
N LYS A 290 -11.15 19.84 7.97
CA LYS A 290 -10.96 19.58 6.52
C LYS A 290 -9.61 19.96 5.90
N SER A 291 -8.69 20.62 6.63
CA SER A 291 -7.34 20.91 6.12
C SER A 291 -6.30 19.81 6.39
N ASP A 292 -6.60 18.82 7.24
CA ASP A 292 -5.62 17.84 7.70
C ASP A 292 -5.30 16.75 6.66
N THR A 293 -6.28 16.39 5.83
CA THR A 293 -6.14 15.24 4.91
C THR A 293 -5.20 15.53 3.75
N SER A 294 -5.23 16.73 3.16
CA SER A 294 -4.37 17.09 2.03
C SER A 294 -2.90 17.20 2.45
N ILE A 295 -2.65 17.82 3.60
CA ILE A 295 -1.32 17.90 4.22
C ILE A 295 -0.81 16.50 4.54
N ALA A 296 -1.61 15.69 5.25
CA ALA A 296 -1.24 14.32 5.59
C ALA A 296 -0.94 13.48 4.34
N TYR A 297 -1.74 13.62 3.28
CA TYR A 297 -1.52 12.92 2.02
C TYR A 297 -0.21 13.35 1.34
N GLY A 298 0.06 14.66 1.27
CA GLY A 298 1.30 15.17 0.69
C GLY A 298 2.54 14.69 1.45
N ILE A 299 2.52 14.75 2.79
CA ILE A 299 3.61 14.24 3.64
C ILE A 299 3.78 12.73 3.48
N ALA A 300 2.68 11.96 3.50
CA ALA A 300 2.73 10.52 3.29
C ALA A 300 3.35 10.17 1.93
N THR A 301 3.00 10.92 0.88
CA THR A 301 3.53 10.74 -0.47
C THR A 301 5.03 11.01 -0.52
N ILE A 302 5.49 12.11 0.08
CA ILE A 302 6.93 12.42 0.18
C ILE A 302 7.67 11.28 0.89
N LEU A 303 7.20 10.85 2.07
CA LEU A 303 7.84 9.76 2.81
C LEU A 303 7.81 8.42 2.05
N ALA A 304 6.74 8.15 1.30
CA ALA A 304 6.64 6.94 0.49
C ALA A 304 7.70 6.93 -0.62
N HIS A 305 7.93 8.08 -1.28
CA HIS A 305 8.98 8.20 -2.29
C HIS A 305 10.38 8.16 -1.68
N LEU A 306 10.63 8.85 -0.56
CA LEU A 306 11.95 8.82 0.10
C LEU A 306 12.33 7.40 0.53
N SER A 307 11.39 6.65 1.10
CA SER A 307 11.62 5.28 1.57
C SER A 307 11.60 4.21 0.46
N ALA A 308 11.22 4.54 -0.78
CA ALA A 308 11.06 3.54 -1.82
C ALA A 308 12.40 2.95 -2.29
N TYR A 309 12.53 1.64 -2.21
CA TYR A 309 13.57 0.88 -2.91
C TYR A 309 13.23 0.74 -4.39
N LYS A 310 14.24 0.42 -5.19
CA LYS A 310 14.09 0.11 -6.60
C LYS A 310 13.13 -1.06 -6.79
N VAL A 311 12.15 -0.88 -7.66
CA VAL A 311 11.23 -1.96 -8.01
C VAL A 311 12.00 -3.00 -8.82
N VAL A 312 12.14 -4.22 -8.29
CA VAL A 312 12.72 -5.35 -9.01
C VAL A 312 11.76 -5.74 -10.13
N LYS A 313 12.00 -5.19 -11.33
CA LYS A 313 11.24 -5.55 -12.53
C LYS A 313 11.65 -6.93 -13.00
N THR A 314 10.67 -7.77 -13.29
CA THR A 314 10.87 -9.03 -14.01
C THR A 314 11.47 -8.74 -15.40
N ASP A 315 12.11 -9.73 -16.02
CA ASP A 315 12.66 -9.55 -17.37
C ASP A 315 11.55 -9.26 -18.40
N GLU A 316 10.34 -9.77 -18.18
CA GLU A 316 9.14 -9.44 -18.97
C GLU A 316 8.71 -7.98 -18.78
N ASP A 317 8.70 -7.46 -17.55
CA ASP A 317 8.40 -6.05 -17.30
C ASP A 317 9.46 -5.12 -17.88
N ARG A 318 10.74 -5.52 -17.83
CA ARG A 318 11.83 -4.80 -18.49
C ARG A 318 11.64 -4.77 -20.01
N ALA A 319 11.30 -5.91 -20.62
CA ALA A 319 11.02 -6.00 -22.05
C ALA A 319 9.78 -5.16 -22.44
N ARG A 320 8.73 -5.17 -21.63
CA ARG A 320 7.52 -4.38 -21.84
C ARG A 320 7.80 -2.87 -21.75
N ASP A 321 8.62 -2.45 -20.80
CA ASP A 321 9.02 -1.04 -20.66
C ASP A 321 9.94 -0.61 -21.81
N GLN A 322 10.87 -1.46 -22.25
CA GLN A 322 11.68 -1.22 -23.44
C GLN A 322 10.80 -1.08 -24.69
N LEU A 323 9.79 -1.96 -24.85
CA LEU A 323 8.84 -1.89 -25.96
C LEU A 323 8.01 -0.59 -25.91
N LYS A 324 7.57 -0.16 -24.72
CA LYS A 324 6.91 1.14 -24.53
C LYS A 324 7.83 2.31 -24.87
N LYS A 325 9.09 2.29 -24.43
CA LYS A 325 10.09 3.33 -24.77
C LYS A 325 10.37 3.37 -26.29
N LEU A 326 10.48 2.21 -26.94
CA LEU A 326 10.63 2.10 -28.40
C LEU A 326 9.39 2.61 -29.14
N ALA A 327 8.18 2.27 -28.67
CA ALA A 327 6.93 2.75 -29.22
C ALA A 327 6.79 4.28 -29.08
N GLN A 328 7.14 4.83 -27.91
CA GLN A 328 7.16 6.28 -27.68
C GLN A 328 8.18 7.01 -28.56
N ARG A 329 9.38 6.44 -28.74
CA ARG A 329 10.39 6.97 -29.69
C ARG A 329 9.95 6.89 -31.15
N SER A 330 9.19 5.86 -31.52
CA SER A 330 8.64 5.73 -32.88
C SER A 330 7.47 6.69 -33.14
N ALA A 331 6.69 7.02 -32.10
CA ALA A 331 5.60 8.00 -32.18
C ALA A 331 6.11 9.45 -32.30
N THR A 332 7.27 9.77 -31.72
CA THR A 332 7.92 11.09 -31.90
C THR A 332 8.72 11.20 -33.21
N ALA A 333 9.08 10.07 -33.83
CA ALA A 333 9.73 10.02 -35.15
C ALA A 333 8.75 9.98 -36.33
N GLY A 334 7.43 10.02 -36.08
CA GLY A 334 6.38 9.97 -37.09
C GLY A 334 6.20 11.30 -37.84
N GLY A 335 7.17 11.68 -38.67
CA GLY A 335 7.12 12.88 -39.48
C GLY A 335 8.28 13.03 -40.46
N GLY A 336 8.58 12.01 -41.27
CA GLY A 336 9.54 12.12 -42.37
C GLY A 336 10.21 10.80 -42.70
N GLY A 337 9.79 10.15 -43.78
CA GLY A 337 10.39 8.90 -44.26
C GLY A 337 11.81 9.11 -44.79
N GLY A 338 12.77 8.40 -44.22
CA GLY A 338 14.13 8.21 -44.74
C GLY A 338 14.70 6.89 -44.23
N PRO A 339 15.49 6.15 -45.03
CA PRO A 339 15.98 4.81 -44.68
C PRO A 339 17.07 4.86 -43.58
N PRO A 340 17.31 3.75 -42.86
CA PRO A 340 18.17 3.75 -41.69
C PRO A 340 19.65 3.83 -42.12
N VAL A 341 20.36 4.84 -41.62
CA VAL A 341 21.83 4.90 -41.72
C VAL A 341 22.43 4.52 -40.36
N SER A 342 23.48 3.72 -40.48
CA SER A 342 24.34 3.06 -39.51
C SER A 342 24.70 3.81 -38.22
N ASN A 343 24.93 2.99 -37.18
CA ASN A 343 25.70 3.24 -35.96
C ASN A 343 26.81 4.30 -36.12
N GLU A 344 26.56 5.53 -35.70
CA GLU A 344 27.56 6.40 -35.10
C GLU A 344 26.90 7.18 -33.96
N LYS A 345 27.56 7.17 -32.78
CA LYS A 345 27.19 7.99 -31.63
C LYS A 345 27.26 9.47 -32.03
N PRO A 346 26.18 10.26 -31.94
CA PRO A 346 26.29 11.70 -31.85
C PRO A 346 26.52 12.06 -30.38
N SER A 347 27.78 12.22 -30.01
CA SER A 347 28.17 13.04 -28.86
C SER A 347 27.83 14.50 -29.18
N GLY A 348 26.97 15.13 -28.39
CA GLY A 348 26.74 16.57 -28.47
C GLY A 348 25.27 16.99 -28.35
N ASN A 349 24.72 16.86 -27.15
CA ASN A 349 23.83 17.82 -26.50
C ASN A 349 23.50 17.23 -25.12
N SER A 350 24.23 17.68 -24.10
CA SER A 350 23.90 17.40 -22.70
C SER A 350 22.60 18.12 -22.37
N ASN A 351 21.47 17.45 -22.59
CA ASN A 351 20.31 17.73 -21.78
C ASN A 351 20.62 17.11 -20.42
N ASP A 352 20.80 17.94 -19.39
CA ASP A 352 20.91 17.51 -17.98
C ASP A 352 19.69 16.66 -17.54
N ASP A 353 18.65 16.55 -18.38
CA ASP A 353 17.45 15.75 -18.16
C ASP A 353 17.67 14.22 -18.29
N ASP A 354 18.73 13.75 -18.96
CA ASP A 354 19.02 12.31 -19.08
C ASP A 354 19.70 11.72 -17.81
N GLU A 355 20.24 12.56 -16.91
CA GLU A 355 20.91 12.12 -15.67
C GLU A 355 19.91 11.81 -14.53
N ASP A 356 18.70 12.37 -14.56
CA ASP A 356 17.67 12.17 -13.53
C ASP A 356 16.82 10.88 -13.72
N GLU A 357 17.05 10.11 -14.79
CA GLU A 357 16.44 8.77 -15.00
C GLU A 357 17.13 7.67 -14.16
N GLU A 358 18.30 7.93 -13.57
CA GLU A 358 18.96 6.96 -12.69
C GLU A 358 18.27 6.86 -11.33
N ASP A 359 17.74 5.67 -11.03
CA ASP A 359 17.18 5.33 -9.72
C ASP A 359 18.25 5.47 -8.63
N ILE A 360 17.87 5.99 -7.46
CA ILE A 360 18.75 6.00 -6.28
C ILE A 360 19.11 4.57 -5.89
N ASP A 361 20.39 4.35 -5.56
CA ASP A 361 20.87 3.07 -5.02
C ASP A 361 20.13 2.67 -3.73
N ASP A 362 19.68 1.42 -3.67
CA ASP A 362 18.99 0.84 -2.53
C ASP A 362 19.80 0.96 -1.23
N GLU A 363 21.14 0.98 -1.31
CA GLU A 363 21.97 1.14 -0.12
C GLU A 363 21.89 2.56 0.45
N VAL A 364 21.77 3.60 -0.40
CA VAL A 364 21.54 4.99 0.06
C VAL A 364 20.19 5.12 0.75
N VAL A 365 19.15 4.46 0.20
CA VAL A 365 17.82 4.43 0.82
C VAL A 365 17.87 3.71 2.17
N PHE A 366 18.54 2.57 2.25
CA PHE A 366 18.71 1.80 3.48
C PHE A 366 19.47 2.59 4.55
N GLU A 367 20.60 3.20 4.20
CA GLU A 367 21.39 4.04 5.11
C GLU A 367 20.57 5.21 5.65
N TRP A 368 19.79 5.86 4.79
CA TRP A 368 18.89 6.95 5.20
C TRP A 368 17.80 6.46 6.17
N ILE A 369 17.13 5.35 5.86
CA ILE A 369 16.10 4.75 6.73
C ILE A 369 16.71 4.39 8.08
N GLN A 370 17.82 3.64 8.07
CA GLN A 370 18.45 3.14 9.28
C GLN A 370 18.95 4.30 10.16
N SER A 371 19.61 5.29 9.57
CA SER A 371 20.10 6.47 10.29
C SER A 371 18.95 7.30 10.85
N SER A 372 17.85 7.46 10.10
CA SER A 372 16.68 8.20 10.56
C SER A 372 15.98 7.52 11.74
N LEU A 373 15.86 6.19 11.72
CA LEU A 373 15.26 5.39 12.80
C LEU A 373 16.14 5.36 14.06
N LYS A 374 17.47 5.29 13.91
CA LYS A 374 18.41 5.26 15.05
C LYS A 374 18.58 6.61 15.73
N ARG A 375 18.52 7.71 14.97
CA ARG A 375 18.81 9.05 15.46
C ARG A 375 17.77 9.54 16.47
N ASN A 376 16.49 9.46 16.11
CA ASN A 376 15.37 9.88 16.96
C ASN A 376 14.05 9.28 16.46
N ASN A 377 12.96 9.53 17.19
CA ASN A 377 11.65 8.98 16.85
C ASN A 377 10.83 9.85 15.87
N ASP A 378 11.38 10.94 15.32
CA ASP A 378 10.58 11.93 14.58
C ASP A 378 9.95 11.34 13.29
N LEU A 379 10.66 10.42 12.63
CA LEU A 379 10.11 9.68 11.47
C LEU A 379 8.90 8.84 11.88
N MET A 380 9.02 8.06 12.95
CA MET A 380 7.95 7.17 13.40
C MET A 380 6.81 7.92 14.10
N ASP A 381 7.08 9.05 14.76
CA ASP A 381 6.06 9.97 15.27
C ASP A 381 5.21 10.53 14.13
N THR A 382 5.87 10.90 13.01
CA THR A 382 5.19 11.36 11.79
C THR A 382 4.34 10.25 11.18
N VAL A 383 4.90 9.05 11.02
CA VAL A 383 4.15 7.86 10.55
C VAL A 383 2.97 7.55 11.47
N GLY A 384 3.14 7.67 12.79
CA GLY A 384 2.10 7.46 13.79
C GLY A 384 0.99 8.52 13.76
N TRP A 385 1.29 9.76 13.36
CA TRP A 385 0.29 10.78 13.06
C TRP A 385 -0.49 10.44 11.78
N LEU A 386 0.20 10.09 10.70
CA LEU A 386 -0.43 9.70 9.43
C LEU A 386 -1.35 8.48 9.58
N ALA A 387 -0.95 7.47 10.36
CA ALA A 387 -1.73 6.28 10.64
C ALA A 387 -3.05 6.56 11.37
N LYS A 388 -3.22 7.74 11.97
CA LYS A 388 -4.45 8.18 12.65
C LYS A 388 -5.43 8.92 11.71
N SER A 389 -5.04 9.22 10.47
CA SER A 389 -5.91 9.92 9.52
C SER A 389 -7.18 9.13 9.20
N GLU A 390 -8.31 9.81 9.02
CA GLU A 390 -9.56 9.19 8.58
C GLU A 390 -9.52 8.80 7.08
N SER A 391 -8.62 9.40 6.30
CA SER A 391 -8.48 9.09 4.88
C SER A 391 -7.87 7.71 4.64
N GLN A 392 -8.61 6.88 3.90
CA GLN A 392 -8.13 5.56 3.46
C GLN A 392 -6.85 5.69 2.61
N GLN A 393 -6.77 6.71 1.75
CA GLN A 393 -5.61 6.90 0.88
C GLN A 393 -4.35 7.28 1.68
N VAL A 394 -4.50 8.09 2.73
CA VAL A 394 -3.39 8.39 3.66
C VAL A 394 -2.96 7.12 4.38
N LYS A 395 -3.90 6.31 4.87
CA LYS A 395 -3.63 5.02 5.52
C LYS A 395 -2.90 4.04 4.61
N ARG A 396 -3.32 3.90 3.36
CA ARG A 396 -2.67 3.06 2.32
C ARG A 396 -1.23 3.48 2.06
N THR A 397 -1.03 4.77 1.85
CA THR A 397 0.29 5.36 1.61
C THR A 397 1.18 5.18 2.85
N THR A 398 0.63 5.36 4.05
CA THR A 398 1.34 5.12 5.31
C THR A 398 1.74 3.65 5.47
N GLY A 399 0.84 2.71 5.12
CA GLY A 399 1.17 1.28 5.08
C GLY A 399 2.30 0.97 4.10
N LYS A 400 2.35 1.66 2.95
CA LYS A 400 3.47 1.54 2.00
C LYS A 400 4.78 2.09 2.57
N VAL A 401 4.74 3.22 3.28
CA VAL A 401 5.91 3.71 4.03
C VAL A 401 6.40 2.66 5.01
N ILE A 402 5.51 2.10 5.85
CA ILE A 402 5.91 1.08 6.82
C ILE A 402 6.50 -0.16 6.13
N LEU A 403 5.89 -0.63 5.04
CA LEU A 403 6.43 -1.74 4.23
C LEU A 403 7.87 -1.46 3.81
N ASN A 404 8.12 -0.28 3.23
CA ASN A 404 9.46 0.13 2.82
C ASN A 404 10.42 0.17 4.03
N LEU A 405 9.99 0.68 5.18
CA LEU A 405 10.84 0.74 6.39
C LEU A 405 11.21 -0.66 6.92
N VAL A 406 10.38 -1.68 6.69
CA VAL A 406 10.62 -3.06 7.16
C VAL A 406 11.19 -4.00 6.11
N GLU A 407 11.44 -3.51 4.90
CA GLU A 407 11.97 -4.31 3.79
C GLU A 407 13.28 -5.00 4.20
N ARG A 408 14.27 -4.21 4.64
CA ARG A 408 15.54 -4.68 5.16
C ARG A 408 15.39 -5.15 6.61
N GLN A 409 15.79 -6.39 6.89
CA GLN A 409 15.63 -7.03 8.20
C GLN A 409 16.23 -6.22 9.36
N ALA A 410 17.36 -5.53 9.15
CA ALA A 410 18.03 -4.71 10.16
C ALA A 410 17.17 -3.55 10.71
N CYS A 411 16.15 -3.10 9.98
CA CYS A 411 15.28 -2.00 10.39
C CYS A 411 14.03 -2.48 11.15
N ARG A 412 13.66 -3.76 11.02
CA ARG A 412 12.39 -4.31 11.54
C ARG A 412 12.26 -4.11 13.06
N GLY A 413 13.32 -4.43 13.81
CA GLY A 413 13.35 -4.25 15.27
C GLY A 413 13.19 -2.79 15.71
N LEU A 414 13.75 -1.83 14.97
CA LEU A 414 13.65 -0.41 15.28
C LEU A 414 12.23 0.12 15.04
N VAL A 415 11.64 -0.20 13.88
CA VAL A 415 10.25 0.16 13.54
C VAL A 415 9.28 -0.38 14.60
N LEU A 416 9.55 -1.59 15.07
CA LEU A 416 8.75 -2.29 16.05
C LEU A 416 8.80 -1.65 17.44
N GLN A 417 9.99 -1.29 17.92
CA GLN A 417 10.20 -0.57 19.18
C GLN A 417 9.45 0.77 19.19
N SER A 418 9.39 1.45 18.05
CA SER A 418 8.61 2.70 17.86
C SER A 418 7.10 2.49 17.70
N GLY A 419 6.60 1.26 17.83
CA GLY A 419 5.16 0.95 17.79
C GLY A 419 4.60 0.69 16.39
N GLY A 420 5.43 0.50 15.37
CA GLY A 420 5.00 0.27 13.98
C GLY A 420 4.06 -0.93 13.81
N GLY A 421 4.25 -2.01 14.58
CA GLY A 421 3.34 -3.17 14.58
C GLY A 421 1.91 -2.81 15.00
N ARG A 422 1.75 -1.99 16.05
CA ARG A 422 0.43 -1.51 16.50
C ARG A 422 -0.20 -0.55 15.49
N MET A 423 0.61 0.27 14.81
CA MET A 423 0.15 1.16 13.75
C MET A 423 -0.42 0.36 12.57
N LEU A 424 0.30 -0.69 12.13
CA LEU A 424 -0.17 -1.59 11.06
C LEU A 424 -1.49 -2.26 11.44
N MET A 425 -1.60 -2.81 12.65
CA MET A 425 -2.83 -3.45 13.11
C MET A 425 -4.01 -2.48 13.11
N LYS A 426 -3.81 -1.22 13.52
CA LYS A 426 -4.85 -0.18 13.45
C LYS A 426 -5.24 0.15 12.00
N ILE A 427 -4.27 0.29 11.10
CA ILE A 427 -4.52 0.56 9.69
C ILE A 427 -5.33 -0.60 9.07
N ILE A 428 -4.86 -1.83 9.25
CA ILE A 428 -5.53 -3.05 8.75
C ILE A 428 -6.95 -3.12 9.30
N ALA A 429 -7.15 -2.98 10.61
CA ALA A 429 -8.48 -3.01 11.21
C ALA A 429 -9.41 -1.94 10.61
N THR A 430 -8.91 -0.73 10.34
CA THR A 430 -9.74 0.33 9.75
C THR A 430 -10.11 0.01 8.30
N LEU A 431 -9.15 -0.38 7.47
CA LEU A 431 -9.39 -0.65 6.05
C LEU A 431 -10.28 -1.89 5.84
N THR A 432 -10.27 -2.84 6.77
CA THR A 432 -11.01 -4.10 6.68
C THR A 432 -12.40 -4.07 7.29
N VAL A 433 -12.66 -3.19 8.26
CA VAL A 433 -13.98 -3.02 8.88
C VAL A 433 -14.86 -2.04 8.08
N SER A 434 -14.28 -1.17 7.25
CA SER A 434 -14.99 -0.12 6.51
C SER A 434 -15.73 -0.56 5.25
N ASN A 435 -16.15 -1.83 5.11
CA ASN A 435 -17.04 -2.26 4.03
C ASN A 435 -18.47 -2.60 4.50
N PRO A 436 -19.25 -1.67 5.09
CA PRO A 436 -20.65 -1.90 5.47
C PRO A 436 -21.65 -1.78 4.30
N ASN A 437 -21.19 -1.57 3.05
CA ASN A 437 -22.05 -1.31 1.88
C ASN A 437 -22.24 -2.50 0.93
N LEU A 438 -22.08 -3.73 1.39
CA LEU A 438 -22.83 -4.86 0.81
C LEU A 438 -24.10 -5.11 1.62
N LYS A 439 -25.00 -4.12 1.63
CA LYS A 439 -26.43 -4.44 1.75
C LYS A 439 -26.84 -5.00 0.41
N SER A 440 -27.26 -6.25 0.42
CA SER A 440 -28.01 -6.91 -0.64
C SER A 440 -28.95 -5.92 -1.34
N THR A 441 -28.61 -5.51 -2.55
CA THR A 441 -29.59 -5.04 -3.53
C THR A 441 -30.43 -6.26 -3.90
N SER A 442 -31.50 -6.45 -3.14
CA SER A 442 -32.63 -7.28 -3.51
C SER A 442 -33.28 -6.68 -4.76
N SER A 443 -32.77 -7.03 -5.93
CA SER A 443 -33.56 -6.99 -7.16
C SER A 443 -34.42 -8.23 -7.19
N SER A 444 -35.72 -8.01 -7.00
CA SER A 444 -36.80 -8.97 -7.19
C SER A 444 -36.74 -9.62 -8.58
N SER A 445 -36.38 -10.90 -8.62
CA SER A 445 -36.83 -11.82 -9.66
C SER A 445 -36.87 -13.23 -9.09
N SER A 446 -38.09 -13.74 -8.95
CA SER A 446 -38.45 -15.08 -8.52
C SER A 446 -37.87 -16.15 -9.44
N SER A 447 -36.95 -16.97 -8.93
CA SER A 447 -36.87 -18.40 -9.25
C SER A 447 -36.06 -19.12 -8.17
N SER A 448 -36.57 -20.27 -7.77
CA SER A 448 -36.14 -21.10 -6.66
C SER A 448 -34.81 -21.79 -6.94
N GLU A 449 -33.75 -21.39 -6.26
CA GLU A 449 -32.55 -22.23 -6.06
C GLU A 449 -32.13 -22.19 -4.58
N GLN A 450 -31.79 -23.38 -4.07
CA GLN A 450 -31.40 -23.64 -2.69
C GLN A 450 -30.15 -22.84 -2.29
N PRO A 451 -30.01 -22.47 -1.00
CA PRO A 451 -28.82 -21.78 -0.51
C PRO A 451 -27.61 -22.73 -0.55
N ASP A 452 -26.61 -22.34 -1.33
CA ASP A 452 -25.29 -22.98 -1.44
C ASP A 452 -24.52 -22.81 -0.09
N PRO A 453 -24.12 -23.90 0.60
CA PRO A 453 -23.48 -23.83 1.93
C PRO A 453 -22.02 -23.36 1.91
N SER A 454 -21.52 -22.86 0.76
CA SER A 454 -20.11 -22.48 0.54
C SER A 454 -19.79 -21.00 0.73
N LYS A 455 -20.76 -20.14 1.06
CA LYS A 455 -20.51 -18.70 1.34
C LYS A 455 -20.40 -18.42 2.83
N ASP A 456 -19.21 -18.69 3.36
CA ASP A 456 -18.78 -18.22 4.68
C ASP A 456 -18.88 -16.69 4.75
N SER A 457 -19.84 -16.20 5.53
CA SER A 457 -20.21 -14.77 5.62
C SER A 457 -19.22 -13.91 6.42
N THR A 458 -17.94 -14.31 6.50
CA THR A 458 -16.91 -13.63 7.33
C THR A 458 -15.59 -13.35 6.61
N GLN A 459 -15.51 -13.57 5.29
CA GLN A 459 -14.34 -13.18 4.50
C GLN A 459 -14.12 -11.67 4.57
N LEU A 460 -12.96 -11.27 5.08
CA LEU A 460 -12.42 -9.94 4.86
C LEU A 460 -12.35 -9.72 3.35
N THR A 461 -13.11 -8.78 2.82
CA THR A 461 -12.92 -8.33 1.43
C THR A 461 -11.76 -7.35 1.45
N LEU A 462 -10.55 -7.85 1.20
CA LEU A 462 -9.37 -7.02 1.01
C LEU A 462 -9.37 -6.52 -0.43
N ASP A 463 -9.22 -5.21 -0.61
CA ASP A 463 -8.83 -4.65 -1.89
C ASP A 463 -7.39 -5.11 -2.18
N PRO A 464 -7.06 -5.61 -3.39
CA PRO A 464 -5.69 -5.95 -3.78
C PRO A 464 -4.68 -4.83 -3.46
N SER A 465 -5.13 -3.57 -3.47
CA SER A 465 -4.32 -2.40 -3.12
C SER A 465 -3.99 -2.27 -1.63
N ASP A 466 -4.54 -3.11 -0.74
CA ASP A 466 -4.29 -3.11 0.70
C ASP A 466 -3.36 -4.26 1.15
N LEU A 467 -3.06 -5.21 0.27
CA LEU A 467 -2.27 -6.41 0.61
C LEU A 467 -0.84 -6.09 1.07
N HIS A 468 -0.23 -5.01 0.55
CA HIS A 468 1.12 -4.58 0.94
C HIS A 468 1.21 -4.17 2.42
N ILE A 469 0.09 -3.79 3.03
CA ILE A 469 0.01 -3.42 4.44
C ILE A 469 0.12 -4.68 5.31
N ILE A 470 -0.54 -5.76 4.91
CA ILE A 470 -0.47 -7.05 5.60
C ILE A 470 0.91 -7.69 5.35
N GLN A 471 1.49 -7.50 4.16
CA GLN A 471 2.85 -7.92 3.87
C GLN A 471 3.88 -7.29 4.83
N ALA A 472 3.71 -6.01 5.17
CA ALA A 472 4.57 -5.35 6.16
C ALA A 472 4.47 -6.01 7.54
N LEU A 473 3.25 -6.40 7.96
CA LEU A 473 3.03 -7.14 9.19
C LEU A 473 3.68 -8.53 9.15
N ALA A 474 3.55 -9.25 8.03
CA ALA A 474 4.19 -10.53 7.82
C ALA A 474 5.71 -10.43 7.98
N LYS A 475 6.37 -9.48 7.29
CA LYS A 475 7.82 -9.26 7.39
C LYS A 475 8.31 -9.04 8.83
N ILE A 476 7.56 -8.30 9.64
CA ILE A 476 7.87 -8.10 11.07
C ILE A 476 7.78 -9.43 11.82
N LEU A 477 6.67 -10.16 11.64
CA LEU A 477 6.39 -11.41 12.34
C LEU A 477 7.31 -12.55 11.92
N ILE A 478 7.94 -12.53 10.75
CA ILE A 478 8.93 -13.54 10.35
C ILE A 478 10.19 -13.47 11.23
N THR A 479 10.63 -12.26 11.61
CA THR A 479 11.98 -12.05 12.17
C THR A 479 12.00 -11.65 13.64
N THR A 480 10.86 -11.64 14.32
CA THR A 480 10.81 -11.26 15.74
C THR A 480 9.84 -12.13 16.50
N ASN A 481 10.19 -12.46 17.75
CA ASN A 481 9.31 -13.19 18.65
C ASN A 481 8.01 -12.36 18.86
N PRO A 482 6.84 -12.86 18.40
CA PRO A 482 5.58 -12.12 18.48
C PRO A 482 5.15 -11.76 19.91
N LEU A 483 5.57 -12.57 20.91
CA LEU A 483 5.26 -12.36 22.32
C LEU A 483 5.91 -11.09 22.91
N LEU A 484 7.01 -10.61 22.32
CA LEU A 484 7.67 -9.39 22.78
C LEU A 484 6.93 -8.11 22.36
N ILE A 485 5.94 -8.23 21.46
CA ILE A 485 5.38 -7.10 20.72
C ILE A 485 3.88 -7.03 20.89
N PHE A 486 3.22 -8.16 20.65
CA PHE A 486 1.77 -8.26 20.54
C PHE A 486 1.15 -8.88 21.79
N GLY A 487 1.95 -9.09 22.84
CA GLY A 487 1.50 -9.43 24.18
C GLY A 487 2.31 -10.56 24.81
N PRO A 488 2.46 -10.57 26.15
CA PRO A 488 3.42 -11.44 26.83
C PRO A 488 3.04 -12.92 26.83
N SER A 489 1.82 -13.26 26.41
CA SER A 489 1.30 -14.63 26.37
C SER A 489 0.73 -14.97 24.98
N PRO A 490 0.74 -16.26 24.59
CA PRO A 490 0.12 -16.74 23.36
C PRO A 490 -1.37 -16.37 23.25
N ASP A 491 -2.06 -16.24 24.39
CA ASP A 491 -3.49 -15.93 24.45
C ASP A 491 -3.79 -14.42 24.36
N SER A 492 -2.76 -13.58 24.12
CA SER A 492 -2.97 -12.15 24.05
C SER A 492 -3.91 -11.77 22.91
N PRO A 493 -4.98 -10.98 23.16
CA PRO A 493 -5.95 -10.61 22.13
C PRO A 493 -5.33 -9.90 20.92
N VAL A 494 -4.27 -9.10 21.15
CA VAL A 494 -3.59 -8.38 20.09
C VAL A 494 -2.82 -9.35 19.20
N LEU A 495 -2.10 -10.32 19.77
CA LEU A 495 -1.44 -11.38 19.01
C LEU A 495 -2.44 -12.20 18.20
N LEU A 496 -3.53 -12.65 18.83
CA LEU A 496 -4.57 -13.45 18.17
C LEU A 496 -5.24 -12.68 17.02
N SER A 497 -5.36 -11.35 17.13
CA SER A 497 -5.91 -10.51 16.07
C SER A 497 -5.03 -10.44 14.81
N THR A 498 -3.76 -10.84 14.88
CA THR A 498 -2.84 -10.90 13.72
C THR A 498 -3.13 -12.08 12.79
N ILE A 499 -3.78 -13.14 13.30
CA ILE A 499 -4.04 -14.38 12.54
C ILE A 499 -4.92 -14.09 11.33
N LYS A 500 -6.03 -13.36 11.52
CA LYS A 500 -7.02 -13.11 10.46
C LYS A 500 -6.42 -12.34 9.27
N PRO A 501 -5.70 -11.22 9.45
CA PRO A 501 -5.01 -10.56 8.34
C PRO A 501 -4.06 -11.49 7.57
N LEU A 502 -3.23 -12.28 8.26
CA LEU A 502 -2.25 -13.14 7.63
C LEU A 502 -2.89 -14.30 6.85
N THR A 503 -3.91 -14.94 7.41
CA THR A 503 -4.64 -15.99 6.70
C THR A 503 -5.39 -15.43 5.50
N CYS A 504 -5.94 -14.22 5.60
CA CYS A 504 -6.52 -13.52 4.46
C CYS A 504 -5.48 -13.24 3.35
N LEU A 505 -4.29 -12.71 3.69
CA LEU A 505 -3.21 -12.51 2.71
C LEU A 505 -2.80 -13.81 2.03
N PHE A 506 -2.74 -14.92 2.78
CA PHE A 506 -2.34 -16.23 2.26
C PHE A 506 -3.35 -16.83 1.28
N VAL A 507 -4.66 -16.67 1.53
CA VAL A 507 -5.72 -17.28 0.70
C VAL A 507 -6.22 -16.37 -0.43
N ASP A 508 -5.78 -15.10 -0.45
CA ASP A 508 -6.19 -14.12 -1.46
C ASP A 508 -5.66 -14.50 -2.85
N GLY A 509 -6.54 -14.49 -3.85
CA GLY A 509 -6.18 -14.88 -5.22
C GLY A 509 -5.33 -13.85 -5.96
N SER A 510 -5.27 -12.60 -5.47
CA SER A 510 -4.47 -11.52 -6.02
C SER A 510 -3.11 -11.34 -5.34
N ALA A 511 -2.84 -12.12 -4.28
CA ALA A 511 -1.56 -12.10 -3.60
C ALA A 511 -0.42 -12.58 -4.53
N THR A 512 0.68 -11.83 -4.53
CA THR A 512 1.90 -12.21 -5.25
C THR A 512 2.55 -13.45 -4.61
N LEU A 513 3.45 -14.12 -5.33
CA LEU A 513 4.22 -15.25 -4.78
C LEU A 513 5.04 -14.84 -3.54
N LEU A 514 5.65 -13.65 -3.57
CA LEU A 514 6.40 -13.12 -2.43
C LEU A 514 5.49 -12.90 -1.22
N GLN A 515 4.32 -12.30 -1.41
CA GLN A 515 3.33 -12.12 -0.35
C GLN A 515 2.84 -13.45 0.23
N THR A 516 2.59 -14.44 -0.65
CA THR A 516 2.21 -15.80 -0.24
C THR A 516 3.31 -16.44 0.63
N PHE A 517 4.56 -16.37 0.17
CA PHE A 517 5.71 -16.88 0.91
C PHE A 517 5.87 -16.20 2.27
N GLU A 518 5.80 -14.86 2.32
CA GLU A 518 5.95 -14.11 3.57
C GLU A 518 4.79 -14.38 4.55
N ALA A 519 3.56 -14.56 4.05
CA ALA A 519 2.43 -14.97 4.87
C ALA A 519 2.64 -16.37 5.47
N LEU A 520 3.11 -17.34 4.68
CA LEU A 520 3.43 -18.69 5.16
C LEU A 520 4.50 -18.67 6.25
N MET A 521 5.59 -17.94 6.05
CA MET A 521 6.67 -17.81 7.03
C MET A 521 6.18 -17.17 8.34
N ALA A 522 5.35 -16.13 8.25
CA ALA A 522 4.77 -15.47 9.41
C ALA A 522 3.79 -16.39 10.17
N LEU A 523 2.90 -17.10 9.45
CA LEU A 523 1.98 -18.07 10.03
C LEU A 523 2.72 -19.23 10.69
N THR A 524 3.80 -19.71 10.06
CA THR A 524 4.66 -20.78 10.61
C THR A 524 5.24 -20.37 11.96
N ASN A 525 5.80 -19.15 12.05
CA ASN A 525 6.34 -18.62 13.30
C ASN A 525 5.25 -18.46 14.38
N LEU A 526 4.05 -18.00 14.00
CA LEU A 526 2.91 -17.90 14.94
C LEU A 526 2.45 -19.27 15.44
N SER A 527 2.34 -20.26 14.56
CA SER A 527 1.90 -21.62 14.90
C SER A 527 2.90 -22.38 15.77
N SER A 528 4.16 -21.94 15.85
CA SER A 528 5.16 -22.47 16.79
C SER A 528 4.99 -21.96 18.23
N LEU A 529 4.02 -21.08 18.51
CA LEU A 529 3.82 -20.49 19.84
C LEU A 529 2.72 -21.20 20.64
N GLY A 530 2.99 -21.41 21.92
CA GLY A 530 2.03 -21.96 22.89
C GLY A 530 1.68 -23.43 22.66
N ASP A 531 0.65 -23.90 23.36
CA ASP A 531 0.24 -25.31 23.37
C ASP A 531 -0.77 -25.65 22.25
N GLY A 532 -0.66 -25.01 21.09
CA GLY A 532 -1.44 -25.33 19.88
C GLY A 532 -2.73 -24.53 19.65
N GLU A 533 -3.11 -23.58 20.52
CA GLU A 533 -4.31 -22.74 20.29
C GLU A 533 -4.18 -21.90 19.00
N ILE A 534 -3.04 -21.22 18.82
CA ILE A 534 -2.78 -20.40 17.63
C ILE A 534 -2.80 -21.27 16.37
N ALA A 535 -2.15 -22.43 16.42
CA ALA A 535 -2.18 -23.43 15.35
C ALA A 535 -3.62 -23.84 15.03
N GLY A 536 -4.44 -24.14 16.04
CA GLY A 536 -5.85 -24.47 15.86
C GLY A 536 -6.66 -23.37 15.16
N ARG A 537 -6.44 -22.10 15.52
CA ARG A 537 -7.10 -20.96 14.87
C ARG A 537 -6.63 -20.72 13.42
N VAL A 538 -5.35 -20.95 13.14
CA VAL A 538 -4.80 -20.89 11.78
C VAL A 538 -5.41 -22.00 10.92
N ALA A 539 -5.41 -23.24 11.41
CA ALA A 539 -6.02 -24.38 10.71
C ALA A 539 -7.53 -24.23 10.51
N GLY A 540 -8.23 -23.61 11.47
CA GLY A 540 -9.66 -23.33 11.41
C GLY A 540 -10.04 -22.12 10.55
N SER A 541 -9.07 -21.38 10.01
CA SER A 541 -9.35 -20.27 9.11
C SER A 541 -9.77 -20.80 7.73
N GLY A 542 -10.88 -20.28 7.19
CA GLY A 542 -11.46 -20.75 5.93
C GLY A 542 -10.45 -20.77 4.78
N ARG A 543 -10.48 -21.85 3.98
CA ARG A 543 -9.60 -22.13 2.84
C ARG A 543 -8.10 -22.32 3.13
N VAL A 544 -7.62 -22.14 4.37
CA VAL A 544 -6.18 -22.26 4.68
C VAL A 544 -5.65 -23.66 4.35
N LEU A 545 -6.30 -24.73 4.85
CA LEU A 545 -5.85 -26.11 4.57
C LEU A 545 -5.87 -26.43 3.08
N THR A 546 -6.94 -26.05 2.37
CA THR A 546 -7.04 -26.20 0.91
C THR A 546 -5.93 -25.45 0.19
N ARG A 547 -5.60 -24.23 0.62
CA ARG A 547 -4.54 -23.42 0.01
C ARG A 547 -3.15 -24.00 0.31
N LEU A 548 -2.94 -24.61 1.47
CA LEU A 548 -1.70 -25.33 1.79
C LEU A 548 -1.50 -26.54 0.88
N GLU A 549 -2.56 -27.32 0.63
CA GLU A 549 -2.53 -28.41 -0.35
C GLU A 549 -2.16 -27.90 -1.75
N GLU A 550 -2.80 -26.81 -2.22
CA GLU A 550 -2.46 -26.19 -3.50
C GLU A 550 -0.96 -25.81 -3.58
N CYS A 551 -0.42 -25.20 -2.52
CA CYS A 551 0.98 -24.77 -2.47
C CYS A 551 1.97 -25.95 -2.43
N MET A 552 1.64 -27.04 -1.73
CA MET A 552 2.46 -28.25 -1.68
C MET A 552 2.52 -28.97 -3.04
N ILE A 553 1.41 -28.97 -3.79
CA ILE A 553 1.33 -29.56 -5.14
C ILE A 553 1.97 -28.62 -6.20
N GLY A 554 2.03 -27.31 -5.93
CA GLY A 554 2.47 -26.30 -6.89
C GLY A 554 1.35 -25.67 -7.72
N VAL A 555 0.09 -25.89 -7.34
CA VAL A 555 -1.09 -25.33 -8.01
C VAL A 555 -1.16 -23.82 -7.78
N ARG A 556 -1.21 -23.04 -8.87
CA ARG A 556 -1.13 -21.56 -8.91
C ARG A 556 0.22 -20.95 -8.47
N THR A 557 1.10 -21.71 -7.85
CA THR A 557 2.42 -21.24 -7.41
C THR A 557 3.54 -21.68 -8.35
N GLY A 558 3.24 -22.60 -9.28
CA GLY A 558 4.25 -23.34 -10.04
C GLY A 558 5.08 -24.24 -9.13
N GLU A 559 6.19 -24.76 -9.65
CA GLU A 559 7.14 -25.58 -8.89
C GLU A 559 8.02 -24.77 -7.92
N ASN A 560 7.54 -23.61 -7.44
CA ASN A 560 8.32 -22.74 -6.55
C ASN A 560 8.68 -23.45 -5.23
N GLN A 561 9.96 -23.83 -5.12
CA GLN A 561 10.51 -24.59 -3.99
C GLN A 561 10.33 -23.87 -2.65
N MET A 562 10.51 -22.54 -2.60
CA MET A 562 10.41 -21.76 -1.37
C MET A 562 8.98 -21.75 -0.81
N VAL A 563 7.98 -21.58 -1.68
CA VAL A 563 6.56 -21.62 -1.27
C VAL A 563 6.17 -23.03 -0.83
N ARG A 564 6.63 -24.06 -1.55
CA ARG A 564 6.37 -25.46 -1.22
C ARG A 564 6.93 -25.82 0.15
N ARG A 565 8.21 -25.49 0.40
CA ARG A 565 8.88 -25.67 1.69
C ARG A 565 8.12 -25.01 2.82
N ALA A 566 7.81 -23.72 2.68
CA ALA A 566 7.11 -22.96 3.72
C ALA A 566 5.68 -23.51 3.99
N ALA A 567 4.99 -24.01 2.96
CA ALA A 567 3.69 -24.65 3.13
C ALA A 567 3.79 -25.99 3.90
N THR A 568 4.81 -26.80 3.59
CA THR A 568 5.06 -28.07 4.30
C THR A 568 5.50 -27.83 5.74
N GLU A 569 6.34 -26.83 6.00
CA GLU A 569 6.72 -26.40 7.36
C GLU A 569 5.50 -25.96 8.17
N LEU A 570 4.60 -25.16 7.59
CA LEU A 570 3.37 -24.78 8.26
C LEU A 570 2.49 -26.00 8.55
N ILE A 571 2.29 -26.92 7.61
CA ILE A 571 1.55 -28.16 7.85
C ILE A 571 2.16 -28.97 9.01
N CYS A 572 3.49 -29.08 9.07
CA CYS A 572 4.18 -29.73 10.18
C CYS A 572 3.82 -29.07 11.53
N ASN A 573 3.85 -27.74 11.62
CA ASN A 573 3.49 -27.01 12.84
C ASN A 573 2.01 -27.09 13.20
N LEU A 574 1.13 -27.36 12.23
CA LEU A 574 -0.31 -27.52 12.46
C LEU A 574 -0.71 -28.99 12.75
N SER A 575 0.21 -29.95 12.63
CA SER A 575 -0.10 -31.40 12.60
C SER A 575 -0.68 -31.94 13.92
N THR A 576 -0.44 -31.28 15.04
CA THR A 576 -1.02 -31.65 16.35
C THR A 576 -2.47 -31.17 16.53
N THR A 577 -2.97 -30.32 15.62
CA THR A 577 -4.31 -29.75 15.75
C THR A 577 -5.39 -30.76 15.36
N PRO A 578 -6.52 -30.84 16.08
CA PRO A 578 -7.60 -31.76 15.73
C PRO A 578 -8.14 -31.56 14.31
N LEU A 579 -8.16 -30.32 13.81
CA LEU A 579 -8.62 -30.02 12.45
C LEU A 579 -7.71 -30.64 11.39
N VAL A 580 -6.39 -30.56 11.58
CA VAL A 580 -5.43 -31.19 10.66
C VAL A 580 -5.52 -32.72 10.80
N LEU A 581 -5.49 -33.26 12.01
CA LEU A 581 -5.64 -34.71 12.23
C LEU A 581 -6.90 -35.27 11.54
N ASN A 582 -8.03 -34.59 11.68
CA ASN A 582 -9.29 -34.99 11.04
C ASN A 582 -9.25 -34.85 9.50
N SER A 583 -8.45 -33.93 8.96
CA SER A 583 -8.32 -33.75 7.51
C SER A 583 -7.48 -34.84 6.83
N PHE A 584 -6.59 -35.50 7.59
CA PHE A 584 -5.74 -36.61 7.16
C PHE A 584 -6.29 -37.99 7.59
N GLY A 585 -7.16 -38.04 8.60
CA GLY A 585 -7.82 -39.26 9.09
C GLY A 585 -9.09 -39.63 8.32
N HIS A 586 -9.55 -40.86 8.49
CA HIS A 586 -10.81 -41.33 7.92
C HIS A 586 -12.00 -40.75 8.71
N HIS A 587 -12.95 -40.07 8.06
CA HIS A 587 -14.18 -39.68 8.74
C HIS A 587 -15.02 -40.92 9.04
N HIS A 588 -14.98 -41.41 10.28
CA HIS A 588 -16.07 -42.22 10.82
C HIS A 588 -17.30 -41.32 10.91
N HIS A 589 -18.11 -41.26 9.85
CA HIS A 589 -19.50 -40.86 10.04
C HIS A 589 -20.08 -41.83 11.06
N HIS A 590 -20.40 -41.32 12.26
CA HIS A 590 -21.31 -42.01 13.16
C HIS A 590 -22.48 -42.49 12.30
N HIS A 591 -22.69 -43.79 12.29
CA HIS A 591 -23.72 -44.48 11.55
C HIS A 591 -25.11 -44.06 12.10
N HIS A 592 -25.53 -42.84 11.82
CA HIS A 592 -26.91 -42.42 11.93
C HIS A 592 -27.58 -42.72 10.59
N LEU A 593 -28.27 -43.85 10.62
CA LEU A 593 -29.26 -44.35 9.66
C LEU A 593 -29.60 -43.41 8.50
N GLY A 594 -29.13 -43.77 7.30
CA GLY A 594 -29.90 -43.52 6.07
C GLY A 594 -29.57 -42.30 5.20
N GLY A 595 -28.33 -41.81 5.19
CA GLY A 595 -27.90 -40.77 4.23
C GLY A 595 -26.77 -41.26 3.32
N GLN A 596 -26.94 -41.13 1.99
CA GLN A 596 -25.88 -41.41 1.02
C GLN A 596 -24.62 -40.61 1.35
N SER A 597 -23.50 -41.30 1.57
CA SER A 597 -22.20 -40.68 1.75
C SER A 597 -21.74 -40.10 0.41
N GLU A 598 -21.46 -38.80 0.33
CA GLU A 598 -20.87 -38.23 -0.89
C GLU A 598 -19.48 -38.86 -1.14
N PRO A 599 -19.24 -39.52 -2.28
CA PRO A 599 -17.98 -40.22 -2.58
C PRO A 599 -16.74 -39.32 -2.69
N SER A 600 -16.91 -37.99 -2.68
CA SER A 600 -15.84 -37.00 -2.90
C SER A 600 -14.90 -36.81 -1.71
N LYS A 601 -15.36 -37.00 -0.46
CA LYS A 601 -14.55 -36.75 0.75
C LYS A 601 -13.65 -37.92 1.14
N ALA A 602 -14.03 -39.15 0.77
CA ALA A 602 -13.24 -40.35 1.04
C ALA A 602 -11.91 -40.39 0.26
N ALA A 603 -11.82 -39.77 -0.92
CA ALA A 603 -10.58 -39.72 -1.70
C ALA A 603 -9.61 -38.60 -1.25
N SER A 604 -10.09 -37.61 -0.49
CA SER A 604 -9.35 -36.39 -0.18
C SER A 604 -8.22 -36.60 0.84
N HIS A 605 -8.44 -37.38 1.90
CA HIS A 605 -7.42 -37.63 2.93
C HIS A 605 -6.28 -38.52 2.40
N VAL A 606 -6.59 -39.53 1.58
CA VAL A 606 -5.60 -40.37 0.88
C VAL A 606 -4.71 -39.52 -0.03
N SER A 607 -5.29 -38.57 -0.78
CA SER A 607 -4.53 -37.65 -1.62
C SER A 607 -3.54 -36.80 -0.81
N ARG A 608 -3.98 -36.22 0.32
CA ARG A 608 -3.09 -35.44 1.21
C ARG A 608 -1.94 -36.28 1.77
N LEU A 609 -2.22 -37.50 2.21
CA LEU A 609 -1.19 -38.44 2.67
C LEU A 609 -0.21 -38.78 1.56
N HIS A 610 -0.71 -38.99 0.33
CA HIS A 610 0.13 -39.24 -0.83
C HIS A 610 1.09 -38.09 -1.13
N ILE A 611 0.58 -36.84 -1.07
CA ILE A 611 1.39 -35.64 -1.26
C ILE A 611 2.49 -35.55 -0.20
N LEU A 612 2.17 -35.71 1.09
CA LEU A 612 3.18 -35.66 2.16
C LEU A 612 4.21 -36.78 2.05
N ILE A 613 3.79 -38.01 1.72
CA ILE A 613 4.70 -39.13 1.51
C ILE A 613 5.64 -38.81 0.33
N ALA A 614 5.11 -38.33 -0.79
CA ALA A 614 5.93 -37.95 -1.94
C ALA A 614 6.93 -36.83 -1.63
N LEU A 615 6.56 -35.85 -0.79
CA LEU A 615 7.46 -34.77 -0.38
C LEU A 615 8.62 -35.24 0.51
N CYS A 616 8.53 -36.43 1.12
CA CYS A 616 9.65 -37.01 1.87
C CYS A 616 10.84 -37.40 0.98
N SER A 617 10.62 -37.58 -0.33
CA SER A 617 11.67 -37.80 -1.34
C SER A 617 11.93 -36.55 -2.18
N SER A 618 11.71 -35.34 -1.63
CA SER A 618 12.03 -34.11 -2.33
C SER A 618 13.54 -33.85 -2.32
N ASP A 619 14.09 -33.43 -3.47
CA ASP A 619 15.47 -32.94 -3.58
C ASP A 619 15.76 -31.75 -2.62
N ASP A 620 14.71 -31.05 -2.19
CA ASP A 620 14.80 -30.03 -1.17
C ASP A 620 14.81 -30.64 0.24
N THR A 621 15.99 -30.86 0.82
CA THR A 621 16.14 -31.48 2.14
C THR A 621 15.25 -30.85 3.24
N PRO A 622 15.11 -29.51 3.36
CA PRO A 622 14.19 -28.91 4.32
C PRO A 622 12.71 -29.28 4.09
N THR A 623 12.27 -29.36 2.83
CA THR A 623 10.91 -29.84 2.50
C THR A 623 10.73 -31.29 2.92
N ALA A 624 11.71 -32.16 2.63
CA ALA A 624 11.67 -33.56 3.03
C ALA A 624 11.62 -33.73 4.56
N LEU A 625 12.42 -32.95 5.30
CA LEU A 625 12.42 -32.94 6.76
C LEU A 625 11.07 -32.48 7.35
N ALA A 626 10.47 -31.44 6.78
CA ALA A 626 9.16 -30.96 7.20
C ALA A 626 8.06 -31.98 6.90
N ALA A 627 8.09 -32.62 5.73
CA ALA A 627 7.13 -33.65 5.35
C ALA A 627 7.22 -34.90 6.25
N GLY A 628 8.44 -35.40 6.47
CA GLY A 628 8.69 -36.53 7.36
C GLY A 628 8.31 -36.22 8.80
N GLY A 629 8.56 -34.98 9.26
CA GLY A 629 8.16 -34.50 10.58
C GLY A 629 6.65 -34.47 10.75
N ALA A 630 5.93 -33.91 9.76
CA ALA A 630 4.47 -33.88 9.76
C ALA A 630 3.90 -35.31 9.82
N LEU A 631 4.38 -36.24 8.99
CA LEU A 631 3.91 -37.63 8.99
C LEU A 631 4.18 -38.35 10.32
N ALA A 632 5.36 -38.13 10.92
CA ALA A 632 5.68 -38.71 12.23
C ALA A 632 4.69 -38.21 13.31
N ILE A 633 4.42 -36.90 13.36
CA ILE A 633 3.46 -36.31 14.31
C ILE A 633 2.05 -36.83 14.06
N LEU A 634 1.59 -36.85 12.81
CA LEU A 634 0.24 -37.30 12.45
C LEU A 634 0.00 -38.76 12.85
N THR A 635 0.98 -39.64 12.61
CA THR A 635 0.89 -41.07 12.94
C THR A 635 1.05 -41.34 14.43
N GLU A 636 1.78 -40.52 15.16
CA GLU A 636 1.87 -40.59 16.62
C GLU A 636 0.51 -40.28 17.27
N HIS A 637 -0.20 -39.28 16.75
CA HIS A 637 -1.43 -38.76 17.37
C HIS A 637 -2.72 -39.40 16.84
N SER A 638 -2.69 -40.16 15.74
CA SER A 638 -3.89 -40.77 15.15
C SER A 638 -3.64 -42.18 14.61
N LYS A 639 -4.22 -43.17 15.30
CA LYS A 639 -4.24 -44.56 14.82
C LYS A 639 -4.99 -44.71 13.50
N ASP A 640 -6.04 -43.92 13.27
CA ASP A 640 -6.82 -43.97 12.02
C ASP A 640 -5.96 -43.59 10.81
N ILE A 641 -5.04 -42.63 10.96
CA ILE A 641 -4.08 -42.26 9.91
C ILE A 641 -3.12 -43.43 9.65
N CYS A 642 -2.61 -44.09 10.69
CA CYS A 642 -1.78 -45.29 10.53
C CYS A 642 -2.51 -46.38 9.74
N GLN A 643 -3.79 -46.64 10.08
CA GLN A 643 -4.61 -47.62 9.36
C GLN A 643 -4.82 -47.21 7.90
N ALA A 644 -5.06 -45.93 7.61
CA ALA A 644 -5.24 -45.43 6.25
C ALA A 644 -3.99 -45.63 5.39
N ILE A 645 -2.79 -45.32 5.92
CA ILE A 645 -1.51 -45.54 5.22
C ILE A 645 -1.29 -47.03 4.93
N LEU A 646 -1.57 -47.90 5.90
CA LEU A 646 -1.33 -49.35 5.77
C LEU A 646 -2.34 -50.06 4.85
N ARG A 647 -3.60 -49.62 4.84
CA ARG A 647 -4.67 -50.23 4.01
C ARG A 647 -4.58 -49.83 2.55
N GLU A 648 -4.11 -48.61 2.25
CA GLU A 648 -3.95 -48.14 0.88
C GLU A 648 -2.62 -48.63 0.30
N GLU A 649 -2.69 -49.55 -0.66
CA GLU A 649 -1.52 -50.19 -1.27
C GLU A 649 -0.55 -49.16 -1.89
N LYS A 650 -1.09 -48.10 -2.52
CA LYS A 650 -0.25 -47.06 -3.14
C LYS A 650 0.54 -46.25 -2.10
N LEU A 651 -0.07 -45.95 -0.96
CA LEU A 651 0.59 -45.19 0.12
C LEU A 651 1.68 -46.03 0.77
N SER A 652 1.33 -47.24 1.18
CA SER A 652 2.27 -48.19 1.78
C SER A 652 3.44 -48.52 0.86
N ALA A 653 3.20 -48.83 -0.42
CA ALA A 653 4.27 -49.09 -1.38
C ALA A 653 5.18 -47.88 -1.62
N SER A 654 4.60 -46.67 -1.74
CA SER A 654 5.38 -45.43 -1.92
C SER A 654 6.25 -45.15 -0.69
N LEU A 655 5.70 -45.35 0.50
CA LEU A 655 6.42 -45.13 1.75
C LEU A 655 7.56 -46.15 1.94
N SER A 656 7.33 -47.43 1.64
CA SER A 656 8.38 -48.46 1.66
C SER A 656 9.51 -48.16 0.68
N ARG A 657 9.16 -47.67 -0.53
CA ARG A 657 10.14 -47.27 -1.55
C ARG A 657 11.01 -46.11 -1.03
N ILE A 658 10.40 -45.03 -0.56
CA ILE A 658 11.11 -43.84 -0.06
C ILE A 658 11.98 -44.18 1.15
N PHE A 659 11.47 -45.00 2.08
CA PHE A 659 12.24 -45.47 3.22
C PHE A 659 13.47 -46.26 2.79
N ARG A 660 13.33 -47.13 1.80
CA ARG A 660 14.44 -47.91 1.25
C ARG A 660 15.47 -47.02 0.55
N GLU A 661 15.03 -46.11 -0.31
CA GLU A 661 15.90 -45.15 -1.02
C GLU A 661 16.72 -44.31 -0.01
N CYS A 662 16.06 -43.78 1.03
CA CYS A 662 16.70 -42.99 2.09
C CYS A 662 17.77 -43.77 2.89
N ILE A 663 17.71 -45.11 2.86
CA ILE A 663 18.71 -46.01 3.47
C ILE A 663 19.78 -46.44 2.46
N GLN A 664 19.43 -46.61 1.18
CA GLN A 664 20.30 -47.16 0.13
C GLN A 664 21.17 -46.12 -0.60
N GLU A 665 20.79 -44.84 -0.61
CA GLU A 665 21.58 -43.74 -1.20
C GLU A 665 22.99 -43.56 -0.60
N GLU A 666 23.39 -44.39 0.38
CA GLU A 666 24.70 -44.34 1.02
C GLU A 666 25.84 -45.02 0.23
N GLU A 667 25.57 -45.89 -0.77
CA GLU A 667 26.63 -46.64 -1.47
C GLU A 667 27.29 -45.88 -2.65
N GLU A 668 26.67 -44.84 -3.22
CA GLU A 668 27.17 -44.18 -4.44
C GLU A 668 27.98 -42.88 -4.18
N GLU A 669 27.91 -42.30 -2.98
CA GLU A 669 28.44 -40.94 -2.70
C GLU A 669 29.82 -40.91 -1.99
N GLU A 670 30.50 -42.04 -1.76
CA GLU A 670 31.83 -42.04 -1.11
C GLU A 670 32.95 -41.36 -1.93
N VAL A 671 32.69 -40.93 -3.18
CA VAL A 671 33.67 -40.27 -4.05
C VAL A 671 33.55 -38.73 -4.04
N GLY A 672 32.44 -38.17 -3.54
CA GLY A 672 32.19 -36.73 -3.51
C GLY A 672 32.18 -36.19 -2.08
N GLY A 673 33.14 -35.33 -1.74
CA GLY A 673 33.18 -34.69 -0.41
C GLY A 673 31.98 -33.77 -0.18
N GLU A 674 30.90 -34.28 0.42
CA GLU A 674 29.75 -33.47 0.82
C GLU A 674 29.96 -32.78 2.18
N GLY A 675 29.43 -31.55 2.30
CA GLY A 675 29.47 -30.72 3.49
C GLY A 675 28.63 -31.26 4.67
N GLU A 676 29.00 -30.88 5.89
CA GLU A 676 28.40 -31.38 7.15
C GLU A 676 26.87 -31.21 7.23
N GLY A 677 26.32 -30.13 6.67
CA GLY A 677 24.87 -29.85 6.71
C GLY A 677 24.00 -30.82 5.90
N HIS A 678 24.52 -31.39 4.81
CA HIS A 678 23.77 -32.38 4.00
C HIS A 678 23.65 -33.71 4.77
N LYS A 679 24.72 -34.09 5.46
CA LYS A 679 24.77 -35.30 6.31
C LYS A 679 23.85 -35.18 7.53
N GLU A 680 23.81 -34.02 8.18
CA GLU A 680 22.92 -33.78 9.33
C GLU A 680 21.44 -33.77 8.90
N GLY A 681 21.11 -33.18 7.75
CA GLY A 681 19.77 -33.24 7.17
C GLY A 681 19.31 -34.67 6.87
N ARG A 682 20.20 -35.51 6.31
CA ARG A 682 19.90 -36.92 6.01
C ARG A 682 19.62 -37.74 7.27
N ILE A 683 20.45 -37.64 8.31
CA ILE A 683 20.21 -38.31 9.60
C ILE A 683 18.89 -37.83 10.23
N GLY A 684 18.60 -36.53 10.15
CA GLY A 684 17.34 -35.97 10.62
C GLY A 684 16.10 -36.54 9.90
N LEU A 685 16.20 -36.81 8.60
CA LEU A 685 15.12 -37.44 7.83
C LEU A 685 14.97 -38.92 8.20
N GLN A 686 16.08 -39.66 8.28
CA GLN A 686 16.09 -41.06 8.71
C GLN A 686 15.44 -41.21 10.09
N PHE A 687 15.75 -40.33 11.04
CA PHE A 687 15.13 -40.34 12.37
C PHE A 687 13.60 -40.21 12.30
N ARG A 688 13.09 -39.25 11.52
CA ARG A 688 11.65 -39.02 11.36
C ARG A 688 10.96 -40.20 10.67
N LEU A 689 11.58 -40.77 9.64
CA LEU A 689 11.03 -41.93 8.94
C LEU A 689 11.04 -43.20 9.82
N VAL A 690 12.10 -43.43 10.62
CA VAL A 690 12.13 -44.54 11.58
C VAL A 690 11.05 -44.35 12.67
N SER A 691 10.86 -43.14 13.20
CA SER A 691 9.76 -42.84 14.13
C SER A 691 8.39 -43.12 13.50
N LEU A 692 8.17 -42.67 12.26
CA LEU A 692 6.96 -42.96 11.49
C LEU A 692 6.73 -44.48 11.35
N MET A 693 7.77 -45.26 11.04
CA MET A 693 7.67 -46.73 10.97
C MET A 693 7.29 -47.35 12.32
N GLY A 694 7.88 -46.83 13.42
CA GLY A 694 7.52 -47.21 14.78
C GLY A 694 6.04 -46.97 15.07
N ASN A 695 5.53 -45.79 14.73
CA ASN A 695 4.13 -45.43 14.92
C ASN A 695 3.19 -46.34 14.12
N LEU A 696 3.53 -46.65 12.86
CA LEU A 696 2.75 -47.55 12.02
C LEU A 696 2.68 -48.98 12.60
N SER A 697 3.71 -49.44 13.31
CA SER A 697 3.72 -50.77 13.94
C SER A 697 2.59 -50.96 14.96
N THR A 698 2.09 -49.86 15.56
CA THR A 698 0.94 -49.89 16.49
C THR A 698 -0.40 -50.23 15.84
N ALA A 699 -0.46 -50.19 14.50
CA ALA A 699 -1.62 -50.54 13.69
C ALA A 699 -1.32 -51.72 12.75
N ARG A 700 -0.31 -52.55 13.07
CA ARG A 700 0.15 -53.70 12.28
C ARG A 700 -0.98 -54.63 11.84
N GLU A 701 -2.02 -54.79 12.65
CA GLU A 701 -3.20 -55.59 12.33
C GLU A 701 -3.90 -55.18 11.02
N SER A 702 -3.71 -53.93 10.57
CA SER A 702 -4.32 -53.41 9.34
C SER A 702 -3.61 -53.88 8.07
N ASN A 703 -2.32 -54.21 8.14
CA ASN A 703 -1.55 -54.82 7.05
C ASN A 703 -0.30 -55.53 7.60
N PRO A 704 -0.42 -56.79 8.07
CA PRO A 704 0.71 -57.53 8.62
C PRO A 704 1.84 -57.75 7.60
N GLN A 705 1.48 -57.97 6.33
CA GLN A 705 2.41 -58.26 5.25
C GLN A 705 3.42 -57.12 5.02
N PHE A 706 3.03 -55.87 5.28
CA PHE A 706 3.91 -54.71 5.20
C PHE A 706 5.17 -54.87 6.08
N PHE A 707 5.01 -55.41 7.29
CA PHE A 707 6.11 -55.58 8.26
C PHE A 707 6.78 -56.94 8.16
N ASP A 708 6.06 -57.97 7.71
CA ASP A 708 6.56 -59.34 7.59
C ASP A 708 7.47 -59.53 6.37
N THR A 709 7.69 -58.49 5.57
CA THR A 709 8.60 -58.54 4.43
C THR A 709 10.05 -58.55 4.95
N PRO A 710 10.88 -59.58 4.67
CA PRO A 710 12.25 -59.68 5.21
C PRO A 710 13.08 -58.42 4.95
N THR A 711 12.88 -57.85 3.76
CA THR A 711 13.59 -56.66 3.29
C THR A 711 13.46 -55.43 4.19
N PHE A 712 12.41 -55.31 5.00
CA PHE A 712 12.18 -54.15 5.85
C PHE A 712 13.02 -54.20 7.13
N LEU A 713 12.97 -55.32 7.86
CA LEU A 713 13.83 -55.59 9.01
C LEU A 713 15.31 -55.61 8.60
N ASP A 714 15.63 -56.13 7.42
CA ASP A 714 16.98 -56.11 6.87
C ASP A 714 17.46 -54.67 6.62
N SER A 715 16.60 -53.79 6.10
CA SER A 715 16.94 -52.38 5.87
C SER A 715 17.20 -51.62 7.17
N LEU A 716 16.39 -51.85 8.21
CA LEU A 716 16.62 -51.27 9.55
C LEU A 716 17.91 -51.78 10.19
N ASN A 717 18.19 -53.09 10.11
CA ASN A 717 19.43 -53.67 10.62
C ASN A 717 20.65 -53.17 9.85
N HIS A 718 20.54 -53.02 8.53
CA HIS A 718 21.58 -52.45 7.69
C HIS A 718 21.89 -51.01 8.11
N LEU A 719 20.88 -50.15 8.21
CA LEU A 719 21.04 -48.76 8.69
C LEU A 719 21.72 -48.70 10.06
N ALA A 720 21.28 -49.51 11.03
CA ALA A 720 21.88 -49.56 12.36
C ALA A 720 23.37 -49.96 12.31
N ASN A 721 23.73 -50.91 11.44
CA ASN A 721 25.12 -51.33 11.27
C ASN A 721 25.96 -50.23 10.60
N THR A 722 25.45 -49.58 9.56
CA THR A 722 26.13 -48.46 8.89
C THR A 722 26.39 -47.31 9.87
N LEU A 723 25.39 -46.93 10.67
CA LEU A 723 25.54 -45.90 11.70
C LEU A 723 26.55 -46.29 12.79
N ARG A 724 26.59 -47.55 13.24
CA ARG A 724 27.60 -48.04 14.21
C ARG A 724 29.02 -47.92 13.68
N THR A 725 29.25 -48.17 12.38
CA THR A 725 30.59 -48.00 11.79
C THR A 725 31.02 -46.52 11.77
N ARG A 726 30.07 -45.59 11.60
CA ARG A 726 30.31 -44.12 11.61
C ARG A 726 30.46 -43.52 13.00
N SER A 727 29.70 -43.95 14.01
CA SER A 727 29.82 -43.45 15.40
C SER A 727 31.25 -43.64 15.95
N ASN A 728 31.95 -44.67 15.48
CA ASN A 728 33.36 -44.91 15.78
C ASN A 728 34.35 -43.89 15.16
N ARG A 729 33.91 -42.99 14.25
CA ARG A 729 34.77 -42.08 13.47
C ARG A 729 34.57 -40.58 13.69
N GLY A 730 33.57 -40.09 14.46
CA GLY A 730 33.57 -38.66 14.84
C GLY A 730 32.26 -37.94 15.24
N ASN A 731 31.06 -38.48 15.01
CA ASN A 731 29.79 -37.84 15.40
C ASN A 731 28.93 -38.81 16.22
N LYS A 732 29.12 -38.83 17.55
CA LYS A 732 28.54 -39.88 18.42
C LYS A 732 27.06 -39.67 18.77
N SER A 733 26.61 -38.48 19.19
CA SER A 733 25.31 -38.39 19.88
C SER A 733 24.09 -38.68 19.00
N GLN A 734 23.92 -38.00 17.86
CA GLN A 734 22.72 -38.15 17.02
C GLN A 734 22.61 -39.55 16.37
N ALA A 735 23.74 -40.13 15.97
CA ALA A 735 23.77 -41.47 15.39
C ALA A 735 23.45 -42.54 16.44
N ASP A 736 23.97 -42.39 17.67
CA ASP A 736 23.68 -43.31 18.77
C ASP A 736 22.19 -43.25 19.17
N ASP A 737 21.60 -42.06 19.22
CA ASP A 737 20.16 -41.87 19.47
C ASP A 737 19.30 -42.55 18.39
N LEU A 738 19.69 -42.41 17.12
CA LEU A 738 19.01 -43.08 16.00
C LEU A 738 19.15 -44.61 16.08
N ILE A 739 20.33 -45.13 16.42
CA ILE A 739 20.53 -46.58 16.64
C ILE A 739 19.61 -47.08 17.76
N GLN A 740 19.48 -46.32 18.86
CA GLN A 740 18.58 -46.67 19.94
C GLN A 740 17.12 -46.72 19.47
N LEU A 741 16.68 -45.71 18.73
CA LEU A 741 15.34 -45.67 18.15
C LEU A 741 15.10 -46.86 17.20
N ILE A 742 16.04 -47.18 16.32
CA ILE A 742 15.94 -48.33 15.40
C ILE A 742 15.76 -49.63 16.19
N ASN A 743 16.54 -49.86 17.25
CA ASN A 743 16.41 -51.07 18.08
C ASN A 743 15.03 -51.14 18.76
N LEU A 744 14.49 -50.02 19.23
CA LEU A 744 13.15 -49.96 19.82
C LEU A 744 12.06 -50.28 18.79
N VAL A 745 12.18 -49.72 17.58
CA VAL A 745 11.23 -49.98 16.49
C VAL A 745 11.28 -51.45 16.04
N ILE A 746 12.48 -52.03 15.89
CA ILE A 746 12.64 -53.47 15.60
C ILE A 746 11.95 -54.32 16.68
N GLN A 747 12.18 -54.01 17.96
CA GLN A 747 11.52 -54.72 19.06
C GLN A 747 10.00 -54.56 19.05
N SER A 748 9.49 -53.37 18.70
CA SER A 748 8.05 -53.10 18.58
C SER A 748 7.41 -53.92 17.45
N ILE A 749 8.10 -54.06 16.32
CA ILE A 749 7.61 -54.84 15.17
C ILE A 749 7.68 -56.35 15.42
N GLN A 750 8.68 -56.81 16.18
CA GLN A 750 8.85 -58.24 16.50
C GLN A 750 7.91 -58.73 17.60
N LYS A 751 7.45 -57.82 18.48
CA LYS A 751 6.36 -58.09 19.42
C LYS A 751 5.01 -58.14 18.71
#